data_AF-A0AAV1W753-F1
#
_entry.id   AF-A0AAV1W753-F1
#
_cell.length_a   1.000
_cell.length_b   1.000
_cell.length_c   1.000
_cell.angle_alpha   90.00
_cell.angle_beta   90.00
_cell.angle_gamma   90.00
#
_symmetry.space_group_name_H-M   'P 1'
#
loop_
_entity.id
_entity.type
_entity.pdbx_description
1 polymer ?
#
loop_
_entity_poly.entity_id
_entity_poly.type
_entity_poly.pdbx_seq_one_letter_code
_entity_poly.pdbx_strand_id
1 'polypeptide(L)'
;MAVTNDSNRSVRLLFHPKHLHTGSNPSTHWLIGSPFFPPLTIASLLHSSSSDLNKESDQLRSLIPKGFEVIGALASRNGVVDDDARDAIESARGLRKILYGEKDREVVGAVAGSGEVKFFVSESGNVKGFELVTEVIEEENSEKFVWENGCLLRCELPIKLPLYYPVRNQNDVEKAYVQATEAVIAKLRDPQAVYILESVNKSSLDLPPPAVVKGGELDFHVDLSKIRPLAEIDDGFDASSLLCSYFSVNSKAGSQVFSIENADIIQVSVLSNSLVPSSASAAPVAEYLPVQEETRLLFVDVKLDVLCYASKVLPLRHAISSLIIPGLVDQLNILQNLMLPNLLAKHPQLKPYHFNPPGVLHPITVFYELSFGETEMKQVEVRKSLHSRLGLPYDRPLLRIANALDFSKLRNSGNASLQKGPSLPRDVHIGIPSSGVTGGTVSLVQGSYEYFHYLQDGYNDSGWGCAYRSLQTIISWFRLQNYSSIEVPSHREIQQSLVEIGDKDPSFIGSREWIGAIELSFVLDKLLGVTCKVINVRSGSELPEKCRELALHFENQGTPVMIGGGVLAYTLLGVDYNEASGDCAFLILDPHYTGTDDLKKIINGGWCGWKKAVDNKGRNFFLHDKFYNLLLPQRPNMV
;
A
#
# COMPACT_ATOMS: atom_id res chain seq x y z
N MET A 1 47.38 -3.20 -27.80
CA MET A 1 46.24 -4.01 -28.29
C MET A 1 44.98 -3.28 -27.90
N ALA A 2 44.24 -2.79 -28.89
CA ALA A 2 42.95 -2.14 -28.69
C ALA A 2 41.97 -3.18 -28.15
N VAL A 3 41.44 -2.94 -26.94
CA VAL A 3 40.25 -3.63 -26.45
C VAL A 3 39.07 -2.87 -27.04
N THR A 4 38.46 -3.46 -28.05
CA THR A 4 37.13 -3.11 -28.54
C THR A 4 36.14 -3.28 -27.39
N ASN A 5 35.81 -2.17 -26.72
CA ASN A 5 34.78 -2.14 -25.70
C ASN A 5 33.43 -1.96 -26.40
N ASP A 6 32.95 -3.03 -27.02
CA ASP A 6 31.58 -3.13 -27.51
C ASP A 6 30.70 -3.47 -26.30
N SER A 7 30.54 -2.50 -25.38
CA SER A 7 29.67 -2.66 -24.22
C SER A 7 28.24 -2.43 -24.68
N ASN A 8 27.52 -3.51 -25.04
CA ASN A 8 26.08 -3.46 -25.18
C ASN A 8 25.47 -2.90 -23.88
N ARG A 9 25.02 -1.64 -23.91
CA ARG A 9 24.34 -1.00 -22.79
C ARG A 9 22.92 -1.53 -22.73
N SER A 10 22.53 -2.08 -21.58
CA SER A 10 21.20 -2.61 -21.34
C SER A 10 20.45 -1.85 -20.24
N VAL A 11 19.14 -1.67 -20.44
CA VAL A 11 18.21 -1.14 -19.42
C VAL A 11 17.40 -2.29 -18.85
N ARG A 12 17.29 -2.39 -17.52
CA ARG A 12 16.48 -3.41 -16.86
C ARG A 12 15.15 -2.82 -16.39
N LEU A 13 14.05 -3.45 -16.74
CA LEU A 13 12.71 -3.08 -16.30
C LEU A 13 12.19 -4.08 -15.27
N LEU A 14 11.78 -3.57 -14.10
CA LEU A 14 11.12 -4.34 -13.05
C LEU A 14 9.59 -4.26 -13.15
N PHE A 15 9.06 -3.84 -14.28
CA PHE A 15 7.63 -3.79 -14.55
C PHE A 15 7.40 -4.08 -16.04
N HIS A 16 6.19 -4.49 -16.39
CA HIS A 16 5.90 -4.86 -17.77
C HIS A 16 5.81 -3.62 -18.68
N PRO A 17 6.50 -3.57 -19.84
CA PRO A 17 6.46 -2.42 -20.76
C PRO A 17 5.07 -1.97 -21.24
N LYS A 18 4.02 -2.79 -21.12
CA LYS A 18 2.64 -2.36 -21.40
C LYS A 18 2.21 -1.15 -20.54
N HIS A 19 2.82 -0.97 -19.37
CA HIS A 19 2.63 0.20 -18.50
C HIS A 19 3.29 1.49 -19.02
N LEU A 20 4.14 1.42 -20.04
CA LEU A 20 4.78 2.58 -20.69
C LEU A 20 3.93 3.17 -21.82
N HIS A 21 2.84 2.52 -22.22
CA HIS A 21 1.91 3.06 -23.21
C HIS A 21 1.09 4.19 -22.59
N THR A 22 1.58 5.39 -22.84
CA THR A 22 0.88 6.62 -22.50
C THR A 22 -0.17 6.88 -23.58
N GLY A 23 -1.38 7.27 -23.16
CA GLY A 23 -2.44 7.67 -24.10
C GLY A 23 -2.00 8.85 -24.97
N SER A 24 -2.85 9.27 -25.90
CA SER A 24 -2.56 10.29 -26.94
C SER A 24 -2.18 11.70 -26.43
N ASN A 25 -2.05 11.92 -25.12
CA ASN A 25 -1.73 13.22 -24.53
C ASN A 25 -0.25 13.30 -24.12
N PRO A 26 0.44 14.40 -24.47
CA PRO A 26 1.83 14.56 -24.15
C PRO A 26 2.03 14.61 -22.64
N SER A 27 2.87 13.73 -22.12
CA SER A 27 3.09 13.60 -20.67
C SER A 27 4.51 13.16 -20.36
N THR A 28 5.04 13.71 -19.28
CA THR A 28 6.35 13.35 -18.73
C THR A 28 6.16 12.40 -17.56
N HIS A 29 6.89 11.29 -17.57
CA HIS A 29 6.96 10.37 -16.42
C HIS A 29 8.38 10.34 -15.87
N TRP A 30 8.52 10.22 -14.56
CA TRP A 30 9.78 10.02 -13.87
C TRP A 30 10.06 8.53 -13.76
N LEU A 31 11.28 8.14 -14.13
CA LEU A 31 11.77 6.77 -14.01
C LEU A 31 12.41 6.62 -12.63
N ILE A 32 11.86 5.75 -11.79
CA ILE A 32 12.34 5.55 -10.43
C ILE A 32 13.23 4.32 -10.39
N GLY A 33 14.39 4.43 -9.76
CA GLY A 33 15.32 3.32 -9.52
C GLY A 33 15.85 3.36 -8.09
N SER A 34 16.89 2.58 -7.82
CA SER A 34 17.58 2.60 -6.54
C SER A 34 19.09 2.62 -6.75
N PRO A 35 19.86 3.36 -5.93
CA PRO A 35 21.32 3.26 -5.94
C PRO A 35 21.83 1.88 -5.52
N PHE A 36 20.96 1.02 -4.97
CA PHE A 36 21.28 -0.35 -4.56
C PHE A 36 21.03 -1.40 -5.64
N PHE A 37 20.42 -1.01 -6.76
CA PHE A 37 20.23 -1.88 -7.92
C PHE A 37 21.41 -1.78 -8.88
N PRO A 38 21.59 -2.77 -9.78
CA PRO A 38 22.47 -2.61 -10.93
C PRO A 38 22.14 -1.30 -11.67
N PRO A 39 23.15 -0.61 -12.25
CA PRO A 39 22.93 0.60 -13.02
C PRO A 39 21.83 0.42 -14.07
N LEU A 40 21.10 1.50 -14.37
CA LEU A 40 20.05 1.52 -15.40
C LEU A 40 18.87 0.55 -15.13
N THR A 41 18.62 0.20 -13.85
CA THR A 41 17.45 -0.58 -13.43
C THR A 41 16.29 0.34 -13.04
N ILE A 42 15.15 0.21 -13.72
CA ILE A 42 13.94 1.00 -13.50
C ILE A 42 12.93 0.15 -12.72
N ALA A 43 12.57 0.64 -11.53
CA ALA A 43 11.66 -0.02 -10.59
C ALA A 43 10.19 0.37 -10.79
N SER A 44 9.91 1.62 -11.16
CA SER A 44 8.55 2.11 -11.35
C SER A 44 8.53 3.39 -12.21
N LEU A 45 7.32 3.78 -12.64
CA LEU A 45 7.05 5.05 -13.30
C LEU A 45 6.12 5.90 -12.45
N LEU A 46 6.39 7.21 -12.41
CA LEU A 46 5.49 8.19 -11.82
C LEU A 46 5.18 9.28 -12.83
N HIS A 47 3.91 9.59 -13.05
CA HIS A 47 3.53 10.74 -13.87
C HIS A 47 4.02 12.04 -13.22
N SER A 48 4.41 13.02 -14.02
CA SER A 48 4.71 14.36 -13.52
C SER A 48 3.43 15.12 -13.22
N SER A 49 3.34 15.70 -12.03
CA SER A 49 2.20 16.50 -11.58
C SER A 49 2.35 18.00 -11.86
N SER A 50 3.56 18.44 -12.22
CA SER A 50 3.89 19.84 -12.40
C SER A 50 5.00 20.01 -13.44
N SER A 51 4.90 21.04 -14.28
CA SER A 51 6.00 21.47 -15.15
C SER A 51 7.08 22.24 -14.39
N ASP A 52 6.76 22.77 -13.20
CA ASP A 52 7.72 23.41 -12.29
C ASP A 52 8.46 22.35 -11.48
N LEU A 53 9.76 22.20 -11.76
CA LEU A 53 10.63 21.21 -11.12
C LEU A 53 10.79 21.43 -9.62
N ASN A 54 10.67 22.65 -9.10
CA ASN A 54 10.77 22.89 -7.65
C ASN A 54 9.56 22.30 -6.92
N LYS A 55 8.35 22.64 -7.40
CA LYS A 55 7.11 22.07 -6.86
C LYS A 55 7.06 20.55 -7.01
N GLU A 56 7.50 20.05 -8.15
CA GLU A 56 7.57 18.60 -8.41
C GLU A 56 8.56 17.94 -7.43
N SER A 57 9.72 18.56 -7.18
CA SER A 57 10.71 18.05 -6.24
C SER A 57 10.18 17.95 -4.81
N ASP A 58 9.43 18.94 -4.34
CA ASP A 58 8.87 18.92 -2.98
C ASP A 58 7.86 17.79 -2.79
N GLN A 59 7.03 17.53 -3.80
CA GLN A 59 6.10 16.42 -3.77
C GLN A 59 6.81 15.06 -3.82
N LEU A 60 7.86 14.93 -4.65
CA LEU A 60 8.64 13.69 -4.75
C LEU A 60 9.44 13.40 -3.48
N ARG A 61 9.93 14.42 -2.77
CA ARG A 61 10.61 14.26 -1.47
C ARG A 61 9.71 13.61 -0.43
N SER A 62 8.41 13.95 -0.42
CA SER A 62 7.43 13.24 0.43
C SER A 62 7.07 11.87 -0.11
N LEU A 63 6.87 11.75 -1.43
CA LEU A 63 6.22 10.59 -2.02
C LEU A 63 7.15 9.37 -2.09
N ILE A 64 8.40 9.58 -2.52
CA ILE A 64 9.37 8.51 -2.74
C ILE A 64 10.20 8.28 -1.47
N PRO A 65 10.22 7.06 -0.91
CA PRO A 65 11.05 6.74 0.25
C PRO A 65 12.54 6.85 -0.08
N LYS A 66 13.36 7.25 0.90
CA LYS A 66 14.82 7.23 0.73
C LYS A 66 15.29 5.81 0.44
N GLY A 67 16.29 5.69 -0.43
CA GLY A 67 16.72 4.41 -1.00
C GLY A 67 16.13 4.13 -2.38
N PHE A 68 15.14 4.92 -2.81
CA PHE A 68 14.74 5.07 -4.20
C PHE A 68 15.06 6.48 -4.69
N GLU A 69 15.32 6.63 -5.98
CA GLU A 69 15.64 7.91 -6.60
C GLU A 69 15.12 8.03 -8.03
N VAL A 70 14.87 9.25 -8.49
CA VAL A 70 14.55 9.53 -9.90
C VAL A 70 15.80 9.33 -10.73
N ILE A 71 15.91 8.27 -11.53
CA ILE A 71 17.08 7.96 -12.37
C ILE A 71 16.94 8.44 -13.83
N GLY A 72 15.76 8.91 -14.20
CA GLY A 72 15.49 9.31 -15.58
C GLY A 72 14.10 9.88 -15.78
N ALA A 73 13.75 10.16 -17.03
CA ALA A 73 12.42 10.56 -17.42
C ALA A 73 12.01 9.91 -18.74
N LEU A 74 10.70 9.74 -18.92
CA LEU A 74 10.04 9.31 -20.15
C LEU A 74 9.26 10.50 -20.72
N ALA A 75 9.57 10.86 -21.96
CA ALA A 75 8.77 11.79 -22.74
C ALA A 75 7.81 11.00 -23.64
N SER A 76 6.52 11.32 -23.57
CA SER A 76 5.53 10.93 -24.56
C SER A 76 5.16 12.16 -25.37
N ARG A 77 5.73 12.32 -26.56
CA ARG A 77 5.45 13.44 -27.47
C ARG A 77 5.53 12.91 -28.91
N ASN A 78 4.78 13.53 -29.82
CA ASN A 78 4.83 13.23 -31.25
C ASN A 78 6.01 13.97 -31.93
N GLY A 79 7.12 14.16 -31.23
CA GLY A 79 8.28 14.94 -31.66
C GLY A 79 9.34 14.10 -32.40
N VAL A 80 10.50 14.71 -32.62
CA VAL A 80 11.69 14.00 -33.09
C VAL A 80 12.27 13.23 -31.92
N VAL A 81 12.48 11.91 -32.09
CA VAL A 81 12.91 11.01 -31.00
C VAL A 81 14.14 11.52 -30.25
N ASP A 82 15.15 12.03 -30.96
CA ASP A 82 16.37 12.54 -30.33
C ASP A 82 16.14 13.83 -29.54
N ASP A 83 15.21 14.68 -29.95
CA ASP A 83 14.87 15.91 -29.23
C ASP A 83 14.06 15.58 -27.97
N ASP A 84 13.09 14.66 -28.08
CA ASP A 84 12.31 14.18 -26.93
C ASP A 84 13.19 13.44 -25.90
N ALA A 85 14.17 12.66 -26.37
CA ALA A 85 15.14 12.00 -25.51
C ALA A 85 16.02 13.03 -24.77
N ARG A 86 16.48 14.07 -25.47
CA ARG A 86 17.26 15.16 -24.89
C ARG A 86 16.47 15.91 -23.82
N ASP A 87 15.22 16.30 -24.14
CA ASP A 87 14.32 16.97 -23.20
C ASP A 87 14.07 16.13 -21.93
N ALA A 88 13.88 14.81 -22.09
CA ALA A 88 13.71 13.90 -20.96
C ALA A 88 14.96 13.85 -20.07
N ILE A 89 16.15 13.73 -20.68
CA ILE A 89 17.43 13.70 -19.97
C ILE A 89 17.67 15.02 -19.24
N GLU A 90 17.45 16.16 -19.90
CA GLU A 90 17.64 17.48 -19.29
C GLU A 90 16.68 17.71 -18.12
N SER A 91 15.41 17.33 -18.28
CA SER A 91 14.40 17.41 -17.21
C SER A 91 14.79 16.55 -16.01
N ALA A 92 15.22 15.30 -16.25
CA ALA A 92 15.66 14.40 -15.20
C ALA A 92 16.94 14.91 -14.51
N ARG A 93 17.92 15.45 -15.25
CA ARG A 93 19.10 16.09 -14.66
C ARG A 93 18.75 17.28 -13.79
N GLY A 94 17.87 18.17 -14.28
CA GLY A 94 17.40 19.34 -13.54
C GLY A 94 16.72 18.94 -12.22
N LEU A 95 15.82 17.97 -12.28
CA LEU A 95 15.11 17.47 -11.10
C LEU A 95 16.05 16.78 -10.11
N ARG A 96 16.95 15.91 -10.60
CA ARG A 96 17.97 15.24 -9.77
C ARG A 96 18.88 16.24 -9.06
N LYS A 97 19.27 17.32 -9.74
CA LYS A 97 20.08 18.39 -9.14
C LYS A 97 19.37 19.05 -7.96
N ILE A 98 18.06 19.27 -8.05
CA ILE A 98 17.25 19.84 -6.96
C ILE A 98 17.07 18.83 -5.81
N LEU A 99 16.78 17.57 -6.13
CA LEU A 99 16.48 16.52 -5.14
C LEU A 99 17.72 16.01 -4.40
N TYR A 100 18.83 15.84 -5.11
CA TYR A 100 20.00 15.08 -4.63
C TYR A 100 21.32 15.86 -4.71
N GLY A 101 21.31 17.08 -5.23
CA GLY A 101 22.50 17.88 -5.52
C GLY A 101 23.19 17.50 -6.83
N GLU A 102 24.32 18.16 -7.13
CA GLU A 102 25.17 17.78 -8.26
C GLU A 102 25.90 16.46 -7.96
N LYS A 103 25.33 15.35 -8.43
CA LYS A 103 25.98 14.05 -8.44
C LYS A 103 26.16 13.59 -9.87
N ASP A 104 27.41 13.44 -10.25
CA ASP A 104 27.85 12.94 -11.54
C ASP A 104 27.42 11.46 -11.68
N ARG A 105 26.23 11.23 -12.26
CA ARG A 105 25.63 9.91 -12.50
C ARG A 105 24.96 9.87 -13.86
N GLU A 106 24.88 8.66 -14.41
CA GLU A 106 24.15 8.39 -15.65
C GLU A 106 22.66 8.70 -15.47
N VAL A 107 22.05 9.23 -16.54
CA VAL A 107 20.62 9.57 -16.58
C VAL A 107 19.97 8.87 -17.76
N VAL A 108 18.81 8.26 -17.51
CA VAL A 108 18.01 7.57 -18.53
C VAL A 108 16.99 8.54 -19.15
N GLY A 109 17.02 8.68 -20.46
CA GLY A 109 15.95 9.29 -21.24
C GLY A 109 15.15 8.21 -21.96
N ALA A 110 13.84 8.20 -21.83
CA ALA A 110 12.98 7.29 -22.58
C ALA A 110 12.03 8.09 -23.46
N VAL A 111 11.68 7.54 -24.62
CA VAL A 111 10.73 8.15 -25.56
C VAL A 111 9.69 7.10 -25.97
N ALA A 112 8.41 7.38 -25.68
CA ALA A 112 7.30 6.53 -26.10
C ALA A 112 6.84 6.92 -27.51
N GLY A 113 7.03 6.03 -28.50
CA GLY A 113 6.58 6.22 -29.88
C GLY A 113 5.31 5.43 -30.23
N SER A 114 4.99 5.35 -31.53
CA SER A 114 3.84 4.62 -32.10
C SER A 114 4.01 3.09 -32.06
N GLY A 115 4.25 2.53 -30.88
CA GLY A 115 4.24 1.09 -30.61
C GLY A 115 5.36 0.59 -29.70
N GLU A 116 6.47 1.33 -29.55
CA GLU A 116 7.65 0.91 -28.79
C GLU A 116 8.28 2.08 -28.04
N VAL A 117 8.87 1.80 -26.88
CA VAL A 117 9.60 2.79 -26.07
C VAL A 117 11.10 2.60 -26.31
N LYS A 118 11.77 3.69 -26.70
CA LYS A 118 13.22 3.70 -26.90
C LYS A 118 13.90 4.31 -25.69
N PHE A 119 14.99 3.71 -25.24
CA PHE A 119 15.78 4.20 -24.11
C PHE A 119 17.12 4.74 -24.58
N PHE A 120 17.56 5.80 -23.92
CA PHE A 120 18.80 6.51 -24.15
C PHE A 120 19.50 6.74 -22.82
N VAL A 121 20.82 6.70 -22.83
CA VAL A 121 21.63 6.94 -21.63
C VAL A 121 22.58 8.09 -21.90
N SER A 122 22.62 9.04 -20.98
CA SER A 122 23.58 10.14 -21.00
C SER A 122 24.57 9.98 -19.86
N GLU A 123 25.86 9.94 -20.22
CA GLU A 123 26.96 9.78 -19.26
C GLU A 123 27.18 11.03 -18.41
N SER A 124 27.85 10.81 -17.29
CA SER A 124 28.34 11.85 -16.39
C SER A 124 29.09 12.96 -17.15
N GLY A 125 28.78 14.23 -16.87
CA GLY A 125 29.45 15.39 -17.49
C GLY A 125 29.21 15.67 -18.98
N ASN A 126 28.63 14.74 -19.77
CA ASN A 126 28.40 14.95 -21.21
C ASN A 126 26.95 15.35 -21.51
N VAL A 127 26.65 16.65 -21.39
CA VAL A 127 25.30 17.20 -21.65
C VAL A 127 24.90 17.10 -23.13
N LYS A 128 25.87 16.93 -24.04
CA LYS A 128 25.62 16.95 -25.50
C LYS A 128 25.58 15.56 -26.14
N GLY A 129 26.02 14.52 -25.43
CA GLY A 129 26.05 13.13 -25.90
C GLY A 129 25.11 12.23 -25.10
N PHE A 130 24.26 11.50 -25.82
CA PHE A 130 23.50 10.38 -25.29
C PHE A 130 23.49 9.27 -26.33
N GLU A 131 23.44 8.02 -25.85
CA GLU A 131 23.54 6.83 -26.69
C GLU A 131 22.23 6.04 -26.61
N LEU A 132 21.81 5.46 -27.73
CA LEU A 132 20.68 4.54 -27.78
C LEU A 132 21.05 3.23 -27.06
N VAL A 133 20.16 2.78 -26.17
CA VAL A 133 20.28 1.48 -25.49
C VAL A 133 19.99 0.36 -26.48
N THR A 134 20.87 -0.64 -26.54
CA THR A 134 20.77 -1.73 -27.52
C THR A 134 19.96 -2.92 -27.04
N GLU A 135 19.78 -3.06 -25.72
CA GLU A 135 19.08 -4.20 -25.11
C GLU A 135 18.18 -3.75 -23.94
N VAL A 136 16.94 -4.24 -23.90
CA VAL A 136 16.02 -4.03 -22.77
C VAL A 136 15.74 -5.39 -22.13
N ILE A 137 16.07 -5.51 -20.84
CA ILE A 137 15.92 -6.74 -20.06
C ILE A 137 14.67 -6.61 -19.18
N GLU A 138 13.70 -7.50 -19.38
CA GLU A 138 12.52 -7.59 -18.52
C GLU A 138 12.76 -8.59 -17.38
N GLU A 139 12.54 -8.16 -16.14
CA GLU A 139 12.70 -9.02 -14.96
C GLU A 139 11.39 -9.78 -14.67
N GLU A 140 11.40 -11.10 -14.81
CA GLU A 140 10.21 -11.95 -14.61
C GLU A 140 9.69 -11.93 -13.16
N ASN A 141 10.59 -11.82 -12.18
CA ASN A 141 10.23 -11.82 -10.75
C ASN A 141 10.73 -10.55 -10.06
N SER A 142 10.05 -9.45 -10.36
CA SER A 142 10.42 -8.11 -9.92
C SER A 142 10.33 -7.92 -8.40
N GLU A 143 9.35 -8.54 -7.74
CA GLU A 143 9.23 -8.48 -6.28
C GLU A 143 10.38 -9.22 -5.58
N LYS A 144 10.74 -10.41 -6.07
CA LYS A 144 11.92 -11.12 -5.58
C LYS A 144 13.18 -10.28 -5.76
N PHE A 145 13.35 -9.67 -6.94
CA PHE A 145 14.51 -8.83 -7.23
C PHE A 145 14.71 -7.71 -6.20
N VAL A 146 13.62 -7.04 -5.79
CA VAL A 146 13.67 -5.95 -4.80
C VAL A 146 13.83 -6.49 -3.37
N TRP A 147 13.03 -7.47 -2.97
CA TRP A 147 12.87 -7.84 -1.55
C TRP A 147 13.79 -8.97 -1.07
N GLU A 148 14.43 -9.72 -1.97
CA GLU A 148 15.40 -10.76 -1.57
C GLU A 148 16.60 -10.14 -0.85
N ASN A 149 17.16 -9.07 -1.43
CA ASN A 149 18.34 -8.36 -0.92
C ASN A 149 18.01 -6.99 -0.31
N GLY A 150 16.73 -6.64 -0.23
CA GLY A 150 16.22 -5.40 0.33
C GLY A 150 15.65 -5.55 1.74
N CYS A 151 15.68 -4.48 2.50
CA CYS A 151 15.01 -4.36 3.80
C CYS A 151 14.44 -2.96 3.99
N LEU A 152 13.53 -2.81 4.95
CA LEU A 152 12.93 -1.55 5.33
C LEU A 152 13.56 -1.01 6.61
N LEU A 153 13.83 0.29 6.64
CA LEU A 153 14.19 1.03 7.84
C LEU A 153 13.03 1.94 8.20
N ARG A 154 12.54 1.88 9.44
CA ARG A 154 11.43 2.71 9.91
C ARG A 154 11.85 3.54 11.12
N CYS A 155 11.57 4.84 11.11
CA CYS A 155 11.82 5.73 12.24
C CYS A 155 10.57 6.53 12.58
N GLU A 156 10.00 6.27 13.75
CA GLU A 156 8.93 7.11 14.33
C GLU A 156 9.53 8.10 15.32
N LEU A 157 9.36 9.40 15.08
CA LEU A 157 9.92 10.43 15.94
C LEU A 157 8.86 11.48 16.29
N PRO A 158 8.24 11.38 17.49
CA PRO A 158 7.38 12.43 18.01
C PRO A 158 8.24 13.60 18.52
N ILE A 159 7.90 14.81 18.12
CA ILE A 159 8.62 16.05 18.47
C ILE A 159 7.61 17.04 19.02
N LYS A 160 7.95 17.65 20.16
CA LYS A 160 7.22 18.78 20.73
C LYS A 160 8.09 20.01 20.70
N LEU A 161 7.69 21.02 19.94
CA LEU A 161 8.43 22.26 19.77
C LEU A 161 7.77 23.38 20.60
N PRO A 162 8.37 23.79 21.73
CA PRO A 162 7.92 24.98 22.46
C PRO A 162 8.40 26.23 21.73
N LEU A 163 7.46 27.06 21.27
CA LEU A 163 7.73 28.34 20.62
C LEU A 163 7.30 29.47 21.54
N TYR A 164 8.25 30.32 21.90
CA TYR A 164 8.01 31.53 22.69
C TYR A 164 8.01 32.73 21.74
N TYR A 165 6.95 33.54 21.77
CA TYR A 165 6.86 34.73 20.92
C TYR A 165 6.18 35.92 21.62
N PRO A 166 6.61 37.17 21.37
CA PRO A 166 5.96 38.36 21.90
C PRO A 166 4.56 38.55 21.29
N VAL A 167 3.57 38.91 22.11
CA VAL A 167 2.17 39.09 21.65
C VAL A 167 2.05 40.18 20.59
N ARG A 168 2.93 41.18 20.62
CA ARG A 168 2.89 42.35 19.74
C ARG A 168 3.54 42.14 18.37
N ASN A 169 4.25 41.03 18.15
CA ASN A 169 4.93 40.74 16.89
C ASN A 169 4.71 39.29 16.43
N GLN A 170 3.63 39.08 15.67
CA GLN A 170 3.25 37.73 15.20
C GLN A 170 4.27 37.14 14.21
N ASN A 171 5.02 37.96 13.46
CA ASN A 171 6.04 37.45 12.51
C ASN A 171 7.23 36.78 13.22
N ASP A 172 7.43 37.03 14.52
CA ASP A 172 8.50 36.39 15.28
C ASP A 172 8.20 34.92 15.58
N VAL A 173 6.93 34.49 15.61
CA VAL A 173 6.59 33.08 15.84
C VAL A 173 6.98 32.20 14.65
N GLU A 174 6.85 32.71 13.42
CA GLU A 174 7.25 31.98 12.21
C GLU A 174 8.76 31.80 12.19
N LYS A 175 9.53 32.86 12.52
CA LYS A 175 10.99 32.77 12.65
C LYS A 175 11.41 31.82 13.76
N ALA A 176 10.75 31.89 14.93
CA ALA A 176 11.01 30.98 16.04
C ALA A 176 10.74 29.52 15.62
N TYR A 177 9.69 29.27 14.84
CA TYR A 177 9.40 27.94 14.32
C TYR A 177 10.49 27.46 13.35
N VAL A 178 10.94 28.32 12.44
CA VAL A 178 12.05 28.01 11.52
C VAL A 178 13.32 27.65 12.29
N GLN A 179 13.71 28.47 13.25
CA GLN A 179 14.89 28.24 14.10
C GLN A 179 14.77 26.97 14.93
N ALA A 180 13.58 26.68 15.49
CA ALA A 180 13.35 25.48 16.28
C ALA A 180 13.50 24.21 15.43
N THR A 181 12.98 24.22 14.20
CA THR A 181 13.16 23.13 13.23
C THR A 181 14.63 22.97 12.85
N GLU A 182 15.35 24.05 12.54
CA GLU A 182 16.79 23.99 12.25
C GLU A 182 17.60 23.41 13.42
N ALA A 183 17.24 23.78 14.66
CA ALA A 183 17.87 23.23 15.86
C ALA A 183 17.60 21.72 16.02
N VAL A 184 16.40 21.22 15.68
CA VAL A 184 16.14 19.78 15.63
C VAL A 184 16.99 19.10 14.57
N ILE A 185 17.07 19.66 13.36
CA ILE A 185 17.88 19.11 12.26
C ILE A 185 19.36 19.03 12.68
N ALA A 186 19.88 20.07 13.33
CA ALA A 186 21.24 20.08 13.87
C ALA A 186 21.44 18.95 14.91
N LYS A 187 20.48 18.75 15.81
CA LYS A 187 20.53 17.65 16.81
C LYS A 187 20.55 16.26 16.20
N LEU A 188 19.89 16.03 15.06
CA LEU A 188 19.97 14.74 14.36
C LEU A 188 21.40 14.46 13.86
N ARG A 189 22.17 15.50 13.53
CA ARG A 189 23.55 15.37 13.04
C ARG A 189 24.60 15.53 14.14
N ASP A 190 24.17 15.70 15.38
CA ASP A 190 25.06 15.97 16.50
C ASP A 190 25.87 14.70 16.87
N PRO A 191 27.17 14.82 17.20
CA PRO A 191 27.97 13.69 17.66
C PRO A 191 27.40 12.93 18.88
N GLN A 192 26.58 13.61 19.70
CA GLN A 192 25.90 13.06 20.87
C GLN A 192 24.55 12.39 20.54
N ALA A 193 24.07 12.46 19.30
CA ALA A 193 22.92 11.69 18.86
C ALA A 193 23.24 10.19 18.96
N VAL A 194 22.25 9.39 19.33
CA VAL A 194 22.38 7.94 19.44
C VAL A 194 21.21 7.31 18.70
N TYR A 195 21.52 6.35 17.84
CA TYR A 195 20.56 5.63 17.03
C TYR A 195 20.55 4.17 17.46
N ILE A 196 19.40 3.69 17.92
CA ILE A 196 19.19 2.28 18.29
C ILE A 196 18.43 1.60 17.16
N LEU A 197 18.94 0.47 16.68
CA LEU A 197 18.33 -0.32 15.62
C LEU A 197 17.89 -1.68 16.15
N GLU A 198 16.66 -2.06 15.83
CA GLU A 198 16.01 -3.28 16.34
C GLU A 198 15.20 -3.95 15.22
N SER A 199 15.14 -5.29 15.21
CA SER A 199 14.25 -6.00 14.29
C SER A 199 12.80 -5.95 14.78
N VAL A 200 11.86 -5.74 13.85
CA VAL A 200 10.42 -5.58 14.17
C VAL A 200 9.63 -6.89 14.03
N ASN A 201 10.24 -7.99 13.55
CA ASN A 201 9.42 -9.12 13.06
C ASN A 201 9.83 -10.55 13.42
N LYS A 202 8.75 -11.34 13.56
CA LYS A 202 8.57 -12.81 13.66
C LYS A 202 9.07 -13.48 14.95
N SER A 203 8.16 -14.27 15.54
CA SER A 203 8.27 -15.11 16.75
C SER A 203 9.39 -16.16 16.70
N SER A 204 10.64 -15.75 16.49
CA SER A 204 11.81 -16.58 16.74
C SER A 204 12.33 -16.26 18.15
N LEU A 205 12.76 -17.30 18.86
CA LEU A 205 13.48 -17.16 20.14
C LEU A 205 14.88 -16.54 19.97
N ASP A 206 15.30 -16.30 18.72
CA ASP A 206 16.65 -15.89 18.32
C ASP A 206 16.62 -14.58 17.52
N LEU A 207 16.11 -13.49 18.11
CA LEU A 207 16.27 -12.16 17.53
C LEU A 207 17.69 -11.64 17.83
N PRO A 208 18.38 -11.03 16.86
CA PRO A 208 19.66 -10.41 17.11
C PRO A 208 19.51 -9.25 18.11
N PRO A 209 20.48 -9.02 19.01
CA PRO A 209 20.42 -7.91 19.95
C PRO A 209 20.38 -6.55 19.25
N PRO A 210 19.83 -5.51 19.90
CA PRO A 210 19.82 -4.16 19.36
C PRO A 210 21.23 -3.66 19.03
N ALA A 211 21.39 -2.96 17.90
CA ALA A 211 22.62 -2.27 17.54
C ALA A 211 22.54 -0.79 17.91
N VAL A 212 23.65 -0.23 18.40
CA VAL A 212 23.76 1.19 18.77
C VAL A 212 24.79 1.86 17.86
N VAL A 213 24.38 2.91 17.16
CA VAL A 213 25.26 3.74 16.33
C VAL A 213 25.29 5.15 16.91
N LYS A 214 26.49 5.68 17.16
CA LYS A 214 26.67 7.03 17.70
C LYS A 214 26.77 8.05 16.58
N GLY A 215 26.31 9.27 16.83
CA GLY A 215 26.37 10.39 15.89
C GLY A 215 27.79 10.68 15.41
N GLY A 216 28.78 10.54 16.30
CA GLY A 216 30.20 10.70 15.95
C GLY A 216 30.76 9.64 14.99
N GLU A 217 30.06 8.53 14.76
CA GLU A 217 30.44 7.45 13.83
C GLU A 217 29.79 7.61 12.45
N LEU A 218 28.91 8.61 12.27
CA LEU A 218 28.17 8.84 11.03
C LEU A 218 29.03 9.52 9.97
N ASP A 219 28.90 9.05 8.73
CA ASP A 219 29.52 9.65 7.55
C ASP A 219 28.44 10.10 6.55
N PHE A 220 28.41 11.40 6.26
CA PHE A 220 27.43 12.05 5.40
C PHE A 220 27.89 12.22 3.94
N HIS A 221 29.13 11.85 3.61
CA HIS A 221 29.72 12.08 2.28
C HIS A 221 29.78 10.83 1.39
N VAL A 222 29.13 9.75 1.80
CA VAL A 222 29.21 8.46 1.09
C VAL A 222 28.36 8.41 -0.17
N ASP A 223 28.97 7.91 -1.25
CA ASP A 223 28.30 7.58 -2.49
C ASP A 223 27.75 6.14 -2.45
N LEU A 224 26.44 6.01 -2.19
CA LEU A 224 25.76 4.73 -1.99
C LEU A 224 25.94 3.73 -3.15
N SER A 225 26.09 4.20 -4.39
CA SER A 225 26.25 3.33 -5.57
C SER A 225 27.63 2.70 -5.68
N LYS A 226 28.61 3.15 -4.88
CA LYS A 226 29.97 2.62 -4.85
C LYS A 226 30.20 1.63 -3.71
N ILE A 227 29.21 1.43 -2.85
CA ILE A 227 29.30 0.50 -1.73
C ILE A 227 29.27 -0.92 -2.29
N ARG A 228 30.39 -1.62 -2.15
CA ARG A 228 30.50 -3.05 -2.44
C ARG A 228 30.30 -3.85 -1.14
N PRO A 229 29.91 -5.13 -1.22
CA PRO A 229 29.91 -6.01 -0.05
C PRO A 229 31.29 -5.96 0.60
N LEU A 230 31.37 -5.55 1.86
CA LEU A 230 32.59 -5.71 2.66
C LEU A 230 32.84 -7.21 2.78
N ALA A 231 34.03 -7.67 2.37
CA ALA A 231 34.49 -9.02 2.68
C ALA A 231 34.51 -9.18 4.21
N GLU A 232 34.21 -10.40 4.68
CA GLU A 232 34.12 -10.81 6.09
C GLU A 232 35.16 -10.08 6.95
N ILE A 233 34.68 -9.24 7.87
CA ILE A 233 35.54 -8.53 8.83
C ILE A 233 35.76 -9.42 10.04
N ASP A 234 37.05 -9.52 10.37
CA ASP A 234 37.70 -10.14 11.51
C ASP A 234 37.08 -9.79 12.89
N ASP A 235 37.36 -10.63 13.90
CA ASP A 235 36.79 -10.76 15.26
C ASP A 235 36.79 -9.49 16.16
N GLY A 236 36.25 -8.37 15.69
CA GLY A 236 36.07 -7.13 16.45
C GLY A 236 34.60 -6.69 16.52
N PHE A 237 33.97 -6.81 17.69
CA PHE A 237 32.60 -6.33 17.95
C PHE A 237 32.54 -4.79 17.94
N ASP A 238 32.49 -4.17 16.76
CA ASP A 238 32.11 -2.76 16.61
C ASP A 238 30.76 -2.68 15.89
N ALA A 239 29.72 -2.24 16.61
CA ALA A 239 28.37 -2.04 16.08
C ALA A 239 28.34 -1.09 14.87
N SER A 240 29.35 -0.21 14.72
CA SER A 240 29.49 0.72 13.59
C SER A 240 29.74 0.02 12.24
N SER A 241 30.18 -1.25 12.27
CA SER A 241 30.53 -2.08 11.12
C SER A 241 29.43 -3.05 10.67
N LEU A 242 28.37 -3.20 11.47
CA LEU A 242 27.28 -4.12 11.16
C LEU A 242 26.56 -3.72 9.87
N LEU A 243 26.07 -4.72 9.15
CA LEU A 243 25.26 -4.55 7.94
C LEU A 243 23.78 -4.68 8.27
N CYS A 244 22.90 -4.17 7.41
CA CYS A 244 21.45 -4.35 7.56
C CYS A 244 21.03 -5.84 7.59
N SER A 245 21.81 -6.71 6.94
CA SER A 245 21.63 -8.17 6.95
C SER A 245 21.71 -8.79 8.35
N TYR A 246 22.34 -8.11 9.31
CA TYR A 246 22.37 -8.51 10.71
C TYR A 246 20.96 -8.74 11.29
N PHE A 247 19.98 -7.97 10.83
CA PHE A 247 18.58 -8.07 11.26
C PHE A 247 17.71 -8.93 10.33
N SER A 248 18.29 -9.54 9.29
CA SER A 248 17.54 -10.39 8.35
C SER A 248 17.26 -11.75 8.98
N VAL A 249 16.01 -12.18 8.97
CA VAL A 249 15.62 -13.50 9.48
C VAL A 249 15.60 -14.49 8.32
N ASN A 250 16.50 -15.47 8.30
CA ASN A 250 16.44 -16.57 7.34
C ASN A 250 15.19 -17.42 7.61
N SER A 251 14.11 -17.22 6.83
CA SER A 251 12.92 -18.06 6.90
C SER A 251 13.26 -19.48 6.46
N LYS A 252 12.95 -20.48 7.30
CA LYS A 252 13.13 -21.91 6.98
C LYS A 252 12.43 -22.29 5.67
N ALA A 253 13.01 -23.28 4.99
CA ALA A 253 12.60 -23.86 3.71
C ALA A 253 11.07 -24.03 3.54
N GLY A 254 10.49 -23.09 2.81
CA GLY A 254 9.12 -23.04 2.29
C GLY A 254 9.09 -21.95 1.20
N SER A 255 8.10 -21.92 0.31
CA SER A 255 8.08 -20.93 -0.79
C SER A 255 8.05 -19.51 -0.21
N GLN A 256 9.19 -18.82 -0.24
CA GLN A 256 9.35 -17.47 0.28
C GLN A 256 8.53 -16.52 -0.60
N VAL A 257 7.46 -15.95 -0.06
CA VAL A 257 6.69 -14.91 -0.73
C VAL A 257 7.45 -13.60 -0.55
N PHE A 258 7.96 -13.06 -1.65
CA PHE A 258 8.67 -11.78 -1.66
C PHE A 258 7.64 -10.66 -1.79
N SER A 259 7.36 -9.96 -0.71
CA SER A 259 6.50 -8.76 -0.73
C SER A 259 6.95 -7.79 0.35
N ILE A 260 6.49 -6.55 0.26
CA ILE A 260 6.77 -5.54 1.29
C ILE A 260 6.25 -5.96 2.68
N GLU A 261 5.12 -6.67 2.74
CA GLU A 261 4.53 -7.12 4.01
C GLU A 261 5.36 -8.22 4.68
N ASN A 262 6.20 -8.89 3.88
CA ASN A 262 7.10 -9.95 4.31
C ASN A 262 8.56 -9.48 4.43
N ALA A 263 8.87 -8.25 4.05
CA ALA A 263 10.22 -7.70 4.10
C ALA A 263 10.74 -7.60 5.54
N ASP A 264 12.06 -7.73 5.69
CA ASP A 264 12.73 -7.47 6.97
C ASP A 264 12.59 -5.98 7.32
N ILE A 265 12.17 -5.68 8.56
CA ILE A 265 11.95 -4.31 9.03
C ILE A 265 12.85 -4.04 10.23
N ILE A 266 13.66 -3.00 10.10
CA ILE A 266 14.55 -2.48 11.14
C ILE A 266 13.93 -1.19 11.69
N GLN A 267 13.48 -1.22 12.93
CA GLN A 267 13.07 -0.02 13.65
C GLN A 267 14.30 0.76 14.09
N VAL A 268 14.29 2.06 13.84
CA VAL A 268 15.31 3.00 14.27
C VAL A 268 14.69 3.95 15.30
N SER A 269 15.32 4.02 16.47
CA SER A 269 14.96 4.93 17.56
C SER A 269 16.05 5.98 17.73
N VAL A 270 15.67 7.25 17.80
CA VAL A 270 16.60 8.38 17.96
C VAL A 270 16.60 8.85 19.40
N LEU A 271 17.78 8.90 20.00
CA LEU A 271 18.02 9.37 21.36
C LEU A 271 19.15 10.43 21.36
N SER A 272 19.26 11.17 22.45
CA SER A 272 20.37 12.12 22.67
C SER A 272 21.07 11.75 23.97
N ASN A 273 22.37 11.47 23.89
CA ASN A 273 23.17 11.19 25.06
C ASN A 273 23.67 12.49 25.68
N SER A 274 22.90 13.03 26.64
CA SER A 274 23.27 14.21 27.42
C SER A 274 24.31 13.92 28.52
N LEU A 275 24.63 12.64 28.77
CA LEU A 275 25.70 12.23 29.69
C LEU A 275 27.04 12.28 28.95
N VAL A 276 27.56 13.49 28.78
CA VAL A 276 29.01 13.66 28.59
C VAL A 276 29.67 13.11 29.86
N PRO A 277 30.75 12.32 29.80
CA PRO A 277 31.56 12.02 30.98
C PRO A 277 32.24 13.32 31.45
N SER A 278 31.47 14.19 32.08
CA SER A 278 31.98 15.34 32.80
C SER A 278 32.43 14.82 34.16
N SER A 279 33.66 15.14 34.54
CA SER A 279 34.27 14.76 35.81
C SER A 279 33.60 15.39 37.04
N ALA A 280 32.52 16.15 36.87
CA ALA A 280 31.78 16.79 37.95
C ALA A 280 30.30 16.38 37.92
N SER A 281 29.85 15.69 38.97
CA SER A 281 28.41 15.58 39.25
C SER A 281 27.87 16.98 39.53
N ALA A 282 27.05 17.51 38.64
CA ALA A 282 26.37 18.79 38.82
C ALA A 282 24.91 18.55 39.23
N ALA A 283 24.44 19.29 40.23
CA ALA A 283 23.01 19.31 40.59
C ALA A 283 22.20 19.95 39.45
N PRO A 284 20.93 19.56 39.24
CA PRO A 284 20.06 20.23 38.27
C PRO A 284 19.97 21.72 38.57
N VAL A 285 20.33 22.56 37.59
CA VAL A 285 20.24 24.01 37.70
C VAL A 285 18.98 24.46 36.95
N ALA A 286 18.11 25.20 37.63
CA ALA A 286 17.01 25.91 36.98
C ALA A 286 17.50 27.30 36.59
N GLU A 287 17.57 27.57 35.29
CA GLU A 287 17.87 28.90 34.78
C GLU A 287 16.58 29.70 34.65
N TYR A 288 16.51 30.87 35.30
CA TYR A 288 15.40 31.80 35.14
C TYR A 288 15.75 32.85 34.10
N LEU A 289 15.02 32.84 32.99
CA LEU A 289 15.17 33.79 31.89
C LEU A 289 13.94 34.74 31.88
N PRO A 290 14.02 35.93 32.51
CA PRO A 290 12.91 36.88 32.54
C PRO A 290 12.62 37.43 31.15
N VAL A 291 11.35 37.43 30.74
CA VAL A 291 10.92 37.99 29.47
C VAL A 291 10.60 39.47 29.63
N GLN A 292 11.12 40.31 28.74
CA GLN A 292 10.98 41.79 28.81
C GLN A 292 9.60 42.29 28.37
N GLU A 293 8.87 41.49 27.58
CA GLU A 293 7.55 41.81 27.04
C GLU A 293 6.58 40.63 27.23
N GLU A 294 5.27 40.90 27.16
CA GLU A 294 4.23 39.87 27.27
C GLU A 294 4.43 38.81 26.17
N THR A 295 4.71 37.58 26.59
CA THR A 295 5.14 36.48 25.72
C THR A 295 4.19 35.30 25.86
N ARG A 296 3.85 34.67 24.75
CA ARG A 296 3.02 33.45 24.70
C ARG A 296 3.87 32.23 24.37
N LEU A 297 3.44 31.09 24.90
CA LEU A 297 4.00 29.78 24.59
C LEU A 297 3.02 29.05 23.67
N LEU A 298 3.53 28.58 22.53
CA LEU A 298 2.83 27.71 21.60
C LEU A 298 3.56 26.37 21.54
N PHE A 299 2.83 25.26 21.68
CA PHE A 299 3.37 23.93 21.44
C PHE A 299 2.99 23.46 20.03
N VAL A 300 4.00 23.17 19.22
CA VAL A 300 3.79 22.50 17.93
C VAL A 300 4.15 21.03 18.10
N ASP A 301 3.14 20.17 18.06
CA ASP A 301 3.29 18.73 18.09
C ASP A 301 3.47 18.21 16.65
N VAL A 302 4.62 17.59 16.38
CA VAL A 302 4.96 17.01 15.08
C VAL A 302 5.21 15.52 15.27
N LYS A 303 4.53 14.67 14.49
CA LYS A 303 4.82 13.23 14.44
C LYS A 303 5.46 12.90 13.10
N LEU A 304 6.75 12.56 13.13
CA LEU A 304 7.46 12.00 12.00
C LEU A 304 7.29 10.48 11.98
N ASP A 305 7.10 9.91 10.79
CA ASP A 305 7.15 8.47 10.49
C ASP A 305 7.81 8.34 9.11
N VAL A 306 9.06 7.89 9.12
CA VAL A 306 9.92 7.79 7.94
C VAL A 306 10.13 6.32 7.64
N LEU A 307 9.85 5.94 6.40
CA LEU A 307 10.14 4.62 5.86
C LEU A 307 11.16 4.73 4.73
N CYS A 308 12.23 3.98 4.83
CA CYS A 308 13.32 3.94 3.84
C CYS A 308 13.55 2.50 3.36
N TYR A 309 14.04 2.38 2.14
CA TYR A 309 14.55 1.13 1.58
C TYR A 309 16.07 1.09 1.68
N ALA A 310 16.62 -0.05 2.07
CA ALA A 310 18.06 -0.27 2.13
C ALA A 310 18.44 -1.65 1.60
N SER A 311 19.62 -1.73 1.00
CA SER A 311 20.25 -3.02 0.74
C SER A 311 20.63 -3.71 2.04
N LYS A 312 20.43 -5.03 2.12
CA LYS A 312 20.90 -5.86 3.23
C LYS A 312 22.42 -5.76 3.44
N VAL A 313 23.20 -5.46 2.40
CA VAL A 313 24.66 -5.28 2.54
C VAL A 313 25.08 -3.84 2.92
N LEU A 314 24.13 -2.94 3.18
CA LEU A 314 24.44 -1.57 3.57
C LEU A 314 24.86 -1.52 5.06
N PRO A 315 26.00 -0.91 5.41
CA PRO A 315 26.36 -0.69 6.81
C PRO A 315 25.36 0.19 7.55
N LEU A 316 25.06 -0.12 8.81
CA LEU A 316 24.04 0.57 9.61
C LEU A 316 24.30 2.08 9.75
N ARG A 317 25.56 2.50 9.89
CA ARG A 317 25.92 3.92 9.93
C ARG A 317 25.52 4.68 8.67
N HIS A 318 25.64 4.06 7.49
CA HIS A 318 25.25 4.66 6.21
C HIS A 318 23.74 4.60 5.98
N ALA A 319 23.07 3.56 6.49
CA ALA A 319 21.62 3.51 6.55
C ALA A 319 21.05 4.70 7.34
N ILE A 320 21.69 5.06 8.47
CA ILE A 320 21.29 6.21 9.27
C ILE A 320 21.64 7.53 8.56
N SER A 321 22.90 7.74 8.21
CA SER A 321 23.40 9.03 7.72
C SER A 321 22.87 9.40 6.33
N SER A 322 22.68 8.41 5.45
CA SER A 322 22.29 8.62 4.05
C SER A 322 20.81 8.38 3.77
N LEU A 323 20.08 7.69 4.65
CA LEU A 323 18.64 7.38 4.45
C LEU A 323 17.76 7.96 5.56
N ILE A 324 17.92 7.54 6.81
CA ILE A 324 17.04 7.94 7.92
C ILE A 324 17.12 9.45 8.20
N ILE A 325 18.31 10.00 8.42
CA ILE A 325 18.45 11.43 8.73
C ILE A 325 17.91 12.31 7.58
N PRO A 326 18.29 12.08 6.31
CA PRO A 326 17.70 12.82 5.19
C PRO A 326 16.19 12.68 5.09
N GLY A 327 15.62 11.49 5.37
CA GLY A 327 14.17 11.28 5.38
C GLY A 327 13.47 12.07 6.49
N LEU A 328 14.03 12.08 7.70
CA LEU A 328 13.51 12.87 8.83
C LEU A 328 13.58 14.37 8.53
N VAL A 329 14.67 14.84 7.96
CA VAL A 329 14.87 16.24 7.58
C VAL A 329 13.85 16.66 6.52
N ASP A 330 13.68 15.87 5.46
CA ASP A 330 12.71 16.17 4.40
C ASP A 330 11.28 16.23 4.94
N GLN A 331 10.85 15.22 5.71
CA GLN A 331 9.52 15.21 6.30
C GLN A 331 9.30 16.39 7.26
N LEU A 332 10.29 16.74 8.07
CA LEU A 332 10.21 17.86 8.99
C LEU A 332 10.09 19.21 8.26
N ASN A 333 10.87 19.42 7.19
CA ASN A 333 10.79 20.63 6.35
C ASN A 333 9.45 20.72 5.62
N ILE A 334 8.93 19.60 5.11
CA ILE A 334 7.62 19.54 4.45
C ILE A 334 6.52 19.89 5.44
N LEU A 335 6.52 19.28 6.64
CA LEU A 335 5.55 19.60 7.68
C LEU A 335 5.64 21.05 8.13
N GLN A 336 6.85 21.60 8.26
CA GLN A 336 7.03 23.02 8.54
C GLN A 336 6.36 23.89 7.49
N ASN A 337 6.65 23.66 6.20
CA ASN A 337 6.08 24.43 5.10
C ASN A 337 4.55 24.34 5.02
N LEU A 338 3.98 23.18 5.35
CA LEU A 338 2.53 22.98 5.39
C LEU A 338 1.86 23.63 6.61
N MET A 339 2.56 23.71 7.74
CA MET A 339 2.06 24.27 9.00
C MET A 339 2.20 25.80 9.07
N LEU A 340 3.27 26.35 8.49
CA LEU A 340 3.65 27.77 8.61
C LEU A 340 2.50 28.73 8.24
N PRO A 341 1.74 28.54 7.14
CA PRO A 341 0.63 29.43 6.78
C PRO A 341 -0.51 29.50 7.82
N ASN A 342 -0.67 28.46 8.65
CA ASN A 342 -1.76 28.33 9.62
C ASN A 342 -1.24 28.15 11.06
N LEU A 343 0.01 28.56 11.34
CA LEU A 343 0.70 28.26 12.60
C LEU A 343 -0.01 28.82 13.83
N LEU A 344 -0.60 30.01 13.72
CA LEU A 344 -1.38 30.65 14.80
C LEU A 344 -2.89 30.34 14.74
N ALA A 345 -3.33 29.66 13.70
CA ALA A 345 -4.73 29.28 13.49
C ALA A 345 -5.00 27.86 14.04
N LYS A 346 -6.01 27.17 13.52
CA LYS A 346 -6.21 25.74 13.83
C LYS A 346 -5.07 24.93 13.23
N HIS A 347 -4.29 24.26 14.08
CA HIS A 347 -3.22 23.37 13.65
C HIS A 347 -3.77 22.22 12.80
N PRO A 348 -3.36 22.08 11.52
CA PRO A 348 -3.77 20.95 10.72
C PRO A 348 -3.19 19.67 11.33
N GLN A 349 -4.02 18.64 11.52
CA GLN A 349 -3.54 17.34 12.01
C GLN A 349 -2.96 16.52 10.86
N LEU A 350 -1.76 16.88 10.42
CA LEU A 350 -1.04 16.16 9.36
C LEU A 350 -0.40 14.90 9.91
N LYS A 351 -0.67 13.76 9.28
CA LYS A 351 0.00 12.49 9.57
C LYS A 351 0.51 11.82 8.29
N PRO A 352 1.75 11.30 8.30
CA PRO A 352 2.24 10.45 7.23
C PRO A 352 1.57 9.06 7.28
N TYR A 353 1.30 8.53 6.10
CA TYR A 353 0.84 7.17 5.88
C TYR A 353 1.67 6.53 4.76
N HIS A 354 2.04 5.27 4.95
CA HIS A 354 2.81 4.49 3.98
C HIS A 354 1.89 3.53 3.23
N PHE A 355 1.94 3.53 1.91
CA PHE A 355 1.10 2.68 1.05
C PHE A 355 1.96 1.79 0.17
N ASN A 356 1.45 0.62 -0.19
CA ASN A 356 2.01 -0.24 -1.22
C ASN A 356 0.99 -0.45 -2.35
N PRO A 357 0.84 0.53 -3.25
CA PRO A 357 -0.18 0.45 -4.28
C PRO A 357 0.16 -0.66 -5.31
N PRO A 358 -0.85 -1.35 -5.86
CA PRO A 358 -0.63 -2.40 -6.86
C PRO A 358 0.19 -1.91 -8.07
N GLY A 359 1.15 -2.70 -8.52
CA GLY A 359 2.01 -2.37 -9.66
C GLY A 359 3.19 -1.44 -9.33
N VAL A 360 3.33 -0.99 -8.08
CA VAL A 360 4.48 -0.22 -7.61
C VAL A 360 5.29 -1.07 -6.64
N LEU A 361 6.58 -1.29 -6.92
CA LEU A 361 7.43 -2.20 -6.15
C LEU A 361 7.98 -1.62 -4.85
N HIS A 362 7.78 -0.33 -4.62
CA HIS A 362 8.28 0.38 -3.46
C HIS A 362 7.13 1.06 -2.74
N PRO A 363 7.23 1.25 -1.41
CA PRO A 363 6.21 2.01 -0.71
C PRO A 363 6.20 3.45 -1.18
N ILE A 364 5.09 4.13 -0.95
CA ILE A 364 4.98 5.58 -1.08
C ILE A 364 4.54 6.17 0.26
N THR A 365 4.91 7.42 0.52
CA THR A 365 4.49 8.13 1.74
C THR A 365 3.61 9.32 1.37
N VAL A 366 2.46 9.44 2.04
CA VAL A 366 1.48 10.51 1.79
C VAL A 366 1.07 11.15 3.11
N PHE A 367 0.97 12.47 3.15
CA PHE A 367 0.46 13.19 4.31
C PHE A 367 -1.04 13.44 4.17
N TYR A 368 -1.80 13.02 5.17
CA TYR A 368 -3.23 13.33 5.26
C TYR A 368 -3.54 14.26 6.42
N GLU A 369 -4.44 15.21 6.16
CA GLU A 369 -5.02 16.10 7.15
C GLU A 369 -6.25 15.44 7.79
N LEU A 370 -6.17 15.19 9.10
CA LEU A 370 -7.19 14.45 9.87
C LEU A 370 -8.16 15.36 10.65
N SER A 371 -8.06 16.68 10.49
CA SER A 371 -8.80 17.67 11.28
C SER A 371 -10.34 17.57 11.16
N PHE A 372 -10.87 16.80 10.20
CA PHE A 372 -12.29 16.74 9.85
C PHE A 372 -12.94 15.35 9.94
N GLY A 373 -12.31 14.41 10.65
CA GLY A 373 -12.89 13.10 10.98
C GLY A 373 -12.72 12.00 9.92
N GLU A 374 -13.33 10.84 10.19
CA GLU A 374 -13.09 9.54 9.51
C GLU A 374 -13.61 9.45 8.07
N THR A 375 -14.38 10.43 7.59
CA THR A 375 -14.95 10.37 6.23
C THR A 375 -13.92 10.66 5.14
N GLU A 376 -12.72 11.13 5.50
CA GLU A 376 -11.58 11.40 4.60
C GLU A 376 -11.94 12.28 3.37
N MET A 377 -13.06 13.01 3.40
CA MET A 377 -13.62 13.70 2.23
C MET A 377 -12.68 14.77 1.67
N LYS A 378 -11.89 15.42 2.53
CA LYS A 378 -10.89 16.40 2.09
C LYS A 378 -9.73 15.80 1.30
N GLN A 379 -9.50 14.49 1.42
CA GLN A 379 -8.39 13.81 0.76
C GLN A 379 -8.77 13.30 -0.64
N VAL A 380 -10.04 13.42 -1.07
CA VAL A 380 -10.51 12.89 -2.36
C VAL A 380 -9.71 13.45 -3.54
N GLU A 381 -9.49 14.76 -3.61
CA GLU A 381 -8.75 15.37 -4.73
C GLU A 381 -7.25 15.01 -4.68
N VAL A 382 -6.67 14.89 -3.48
CA VAL A 382 -5.30 14.40 -3.29
C VAL A 382 -5.18 12.96 -3.77
N ARG A 383 -6.12 12.08 -3.40
CA ARG A 383 -6.13 10.67 -3.84
C ARG A 383 -6.33 10.55 -5.34
N LYS A 384 -7.23 11.32 -5.95
CA LYS A 384 -7.38 11.38 -7.42
C LYS A 384 -6.08 11.79 -8.10
N SER A 385 -5.44 12.84 -7.61
CA SER A 385 -4.14 13.28 -8.14
C SER A 385 -3.08 12.19 -8.01
N LEU A 386 -3.03 11.47 -6.89
CA LEU A 386 -2.10 10.36 -6.67
C LEU A 386 -2.41 9.16 -7.56
N HIS A 387 -3.69 8.83 -7.78
CA HIS A 387 -4.09 7.78 -8.71
C HIS A 387 -3.62 8.10 -10.13
N SER A 388 -3.82 9.34 -10.60
CA SER A 388 -3.25 9.79 -11.87
C SER A 388 -1.74 9.62 -11.90
N ARG A 389 -1.07 9.94 -10.79
CA ARG A 389 0.38 9.95 -10.69
C ARG A 389 0.99 8.56 -10.75
N LEU A 390 0.34 7.61 -10.10
CA LEU A 390 0.79 6.23 -9.92
C LEU A 390 0.21 5.29 -11.00
N GLY A 391 -0.59 5.81 -11.94
CA GLY A 391 -1.27 4.99 -12.94
C GLY A 391 -2.33 4.06 -12.36
N LEU A 392 -2.91 4.42 -11.21
CA LEU A 392 -3.90 3.61 -10.51
C LEU A 392 -5.31 3.86 -11.04
N PRO A 393 -6.18 2.83 -11.04
CA PRO A 393 -7.54 2.97 -11.55
C PRO A 393 -8.40 3.84 -10.61
N TYR A 394 -9.34 4.60 -11.17
CA TYR A 394 -10.24 5.49 -10.41
C TYR A 394 -11.53 4.79 -9.90
N ASP A 395 -11.59 3.47 -10.03
CA ASP A 395 -12.77 2.65 -9.75
C ASP A 395 -12.73 1.97 -8.37
N ARG A 396 -11.65 2.15 -7.59
CA ARG A 396 -11.45 1.49 -6.30
C ARG A 396 -10.54 2.28 -5.35
N PRO A 397 -10.76 2.23 -4.02
CA PRO A 397 -9.94 2.92 -3.03
C PRO A 397 -8.62 2.18 -2.79
N LEU A 398 -7.52 2.75 -3.27
CA LEU A 398 -6.17 2.17 -3.09
C LEU A 398 -5.29 2.94 -2.12
N LEU A 399 -5.67 4.19 -1.82
CA LEU A 399 -4.88 5.11 -1.00
C LEU A 399 -5.69 5.70 0.16
N ARG A 400 -6.79 5.07 0.61
CA ARG A 400 -7.46 5.48 1.85
C ARG A 400 -6.62 5.09 3.05
N ILE A 401 -6.80 5.74 4.19
CA ILE A 401 -6.04 5.42 5.42
C ILE A 401 -6.08 3.92 5.75
N ALA A 402 -7.21 3.25 5.52
CA ALA A 402 -7.37 1.81 5.74
C ALA A 402 -6.49 0.94 4.82
N ASN A 403 -6.03 1.45 3.67
CA ASN A 403 -5.08 0.80 2.77
C ASN A 403 -3.61 0.98 3.22
N ALA A 404 -3.33 1.77 4.25
CA ALA A 404 -1.96 2.02 4.69
C ALA A 404 -1.33 0.75 5.29
N LEU A 405 -0.01 0.63 5.16
CA LEU A 405 0.78 -0.45 5.75
C LEU A 405 0.65 -0.40 7.28
N ASP A 406 0.15 -1.50 7.85
CA ASP A 406 -0.05 -1.64 9.29
C ASP A 406 1.11 -2.40 9.94
N PHE A 407 2.14 -1.65 10.33
CA PHE A 407 3.31 -2.20 11.03
C PHE A 407 2.99 -2.78 12.41
N SER A 408 1.84 -2.44 13.01
CA SER A 408 1.43 -3.00 14.30
C SER A 408 0.92 -4.44 14.15
N LYS A 409 0.22 -4.74 13.05
CA LYS A 409 -0.16 -6.11 12.69
C LYS A 409 1.05 -6.95 12.33
N LEU A 410 2.03 -6.40 11.61
CA LEU A 410 3.28 -7.14 11.31
C LEU A 410 3.99 -7.58 12.60
N ARG A 411 4.14 -6.68 13.59
CA ARG A 411 4.72 -7.02 14.91
C ARG A 411 3.99 -8.17 15.62
N ASN A 412 2.68 -8.30 15.38
CA ASN A 412 1.80 -9.28 16.01
C ASN A 412 1.45 -10.47 15.11
N SER A 413 1.99 -10.58 13.89
CA SER A 413 1.71 -11.71 12.98
C SER A 413 2.23 -13.07 13.50
N GLY A 414 3.07 -13.07 14.55
CA GLY A 414 3.41 -14.28 15.32
C GLY A 414 2.37 -14.65 16.39
N ASN A 415 1.44 -13.75 16.70
CA ASN A 415 0.31 -13.91 17.61
C ASN A 415 -0.99 -13.54 16.88
N ALA A 416 -1.38 -14.35 15.89
CA ALA A 416 -2.75 -14.38 15.40
C ALA A 416 -3.70 -14.87 16.51
N SER A 417 -3.90 -14.08 17.57
CA SER A 417 -4.85 -14.39 18.66
C SER A 417 -5.29 -13.20 19.52
N LEU A 418 -5.02 -11.94 19.12
CA LEU A 418 -5.46 -10.75 19.87
C LEU A 418 -6.44 -9.84 19.13
N GLN A 419 -7.11 -10.34 18.09
CA GLN A 419 -8.46 -9.87 17.78
C GLN A 419 -9.45 -10.78 18.51
N LYS A 420 -10.42 -10.21 19.21
CA LYS A 420 -11.45 -10.95 19.96
C LYS A 420 -12.28 -11.80 19.00
N GLY A 421 -11.93 -13.08 18.85
CA GLY A 421 -12.69 -14.09 18.11
C GLY A 421 -11.78 -15.03 17.30
N PRO A 422 -12.18 -16.28 17.04
CA PRO A 422 -11.49 -17.13 16.07
C PRO A 422 -11.48 -16.43 14.70
N SER A 423 -10.34 -16.43 14.02
CA SER A 423 -10.23 -15.85 12.67
C SER A 423 -11.11 -16.64 11.70
N LEU A 424 -12.15 -16.00 11.17
CA LEU A 424 -13.05 -16.60 10.19
C LEU A 424 -12.28 -17.10 8.95
N PRO A 425 -12.70 -18.21 8.31
CA PRO A 425 -12.10 -18.65 7.06
C PRO A 425 -12.18 -17.55 6.00
N ARG A 426 -11.06 -17.23 5.36
CA ARG A 426 -10.97 -16.27 4.26
C ARG A 426 -10.73 -16.97 2.95
N ASP A 427 -11.27 -16.41 1.88
CA ASP A 427 -10.98 -16.80 0.50
C ASP A 427 -11.02 -18.30 0.26
N VAL A 428 -12.02 -18.98 0.84
CA VAL A 428 -12.16 -20.44 0.85
C VAL A 428 -12.16 -21.06 -0.55
N HIS A 429 -12.50 -20.25 -1.56
CA HIS A 429 -12.43 -20.63 -2.96
C HIS A 429 -11.01 -20.90 -3.52
N ILE A 430 -9.96 -20.41 -2.85
CA ILE A 430 -8.58 -20.64 -3.29
C ILE A 430 -8.22 -22.12 -3.11
N GLY A 431 -7.73 -22.74 -4.19
CA GLY A 431 -7.32 -24.15 -4.20
C GLY A 431 -8.44 -25.15 -4.45
N ILE A 432 -9.63 -24.69 -4.83
CA ILE A 432 -10.72 -25.57 -5.29
C ILE A 432 -10.36 -26.18 -6.65
N PRO A 433 -10.62 -27.50 -6.88
CA PRO A 433 -10.41 -28.14 -8.17
C PRO A 433 -11.14 -27.46 -9.34
N SER A 434 -10.71 -27.71 -10.57
CA SER A 434 -11.34 -27.11 -11.75
C SER A 434 -12.83 -27.49 -11.87
N SER A 435 -13.61 -26.61 -12.50
CA SER A 435 -15.05 -26.75 -12.69
C SER A 435 -15.45 -27.94 -13.58
N GLY A 436 -14.52 -28.40 -14.44
CA GLY A 436 -14.78 -29.38 -15.49
C GLY A 436 -15.54 -28.82 -16.71
N VAL A 437 -15.60 -27.50 -16.89
CA VAL A 437 -16.09 -26.87 -18.14
C VAL A 437 -14.94 -26.83 -19.16
N THR A 438 -15.09 -27.53 -20.27
CA THR A 438 -14.05 -27.60 -21.30
C THR A 438 -14.01 -26.31 -22.11
N GLY A 439 -12.86 -25.63 -22.17
CA GLY A 439 -12.70 -24.39 -22.95
C GLY A 439 -13.51 -23.20 -22.42
N GLY A 440 -13.93 -23.26 -21.15
CA GLY A 440 -14.60 -22.16 -20.47
C GLY A 440 -13.62 -21.08 -20.01
N THR A 441 -14.13 -19.87 -19.84
CA THR A 441 -13.43 -18.75 -19.22
C THR A 441 -13.96 -18.56 -17.80
N VAL A 442 -13.03 -18.51 -16.85
CA VAL A 442 -13.35 -18.37 -15.42
C VAL A 442 -13.33 -16.89 -15.03
N SER A 443 -14.46 -16.39 -14.54
CA SER A 443 -14.60 -15.02 -14.02
C SER A 443 -14.99 -15.11 -12.54
N LEU A 444 -14.12 -14.61 -11.64
CA LEU A 444 -14.24 -14.76 -10.18
C LEU A 444 -14.42 -13.41 -9.47
N VAL A 445 -14.86 -13.48 -8.21
CA VAL A 445 -14.72 -12.40 -7.23
C VAL A 445 -13.27 -11.88 -7.21
N GLN A 446 -13.12 -10.56 -7.09
CA GLN A 446 -11.83 -9.89 -7.07
C GLN A 446 -11.58 -9.32 -5.67
N GLY A 447 -10.51 -9.75 -5.02
CA GLY A 447 -10.21 -9.36 -3.64
C GLY A 447 -10.80 -10.32 -2.61
N SER A 448 -10.43 -10.10 -1.34
CA SER A 448 -10.73 -11.02 -0.25
C SER A 448 -12.11 -10.85 0.38
N TYR A 449 -12.65 -11.95 0.90
CA TYR A 449 -13.86 -12.00 1.73
C TYR A 449 -13.69 -12.98 2.90
N GLU A 450 -14.54 -12.85 3.92
CA GLU A 450 -14.68 -13.81 5.02
C GLU A 450 -15.91 -14.68 4.81
N TYR A 451 -15.81 -15.96 5.12
CA TYR A 451 -16.89 -16.91 4.98
C TYR A 451 -17.78 -16.93 6.22
N PHE A 452 -18.96 -16.31 6.09
CA PHE A 452 -20.00 -16.38 7.11
C PHE A 452 -20.98 -17.53 6.85
N HIS A 453 -21.24 -18.34 7.87
CA HIS A 453 -22.12 -19.51 7.80
C HIS A 453 -22.86 -19.75 9.13
N TYR A 454 -23.77 -20.73 9.13
CA TYR A 454 -24.58 -21.05 10.31
C TYR A 454 -23.78 -21.36 11.56
N LEU A 455 -24.39 -21.06 12.71
CA LEU A 455 -23.86 -21.33 14.06
C LEU A 455 -22.62 -20.54 14.46
N GLN A 456 -22.17 -19.59 13.63
CA GLN A 456 -21.16 -18.62 14.00
C GLN A 456 -21.71 -17.60 15.02
N ASP A 457 -20.80 -16.92 15.72
CA ASP A 457 -21.11 -15.93 16.77
C ASP A 457 -21.90 -16.51 17.96
N GLY A 458 -21.89 -17.84 18.13
CA GLY A 458 -22.68 -18.54 19.15
C GLY A 458 -24.20 -18.43 18.92
N TYR A 459 -24.64 -18.06 17.71
CA TYR A 459 -26.04 -17.80 17.40
C TYR A 459 -26.61 -18.90 16.50
N ASN A 460 -27.71 -19.53 16.94
CA ASN A 460 -28.37 -20.57 16.14
C ASN A 460 -29.39 -19.98 15.15
N ASP A 461 -28.90 -19.76 13.94
CA ASP A 461 -29.65 -19.28 12.79
C ASP A 461 -30.00 -20.38 11.78
N SER A 462 -29.88 -21.65 12.18
CA SER A 462 -30.19 -22.80 11.33
C SER A 462 -31.63 -22.73 10.82
N GLY A 463 -31.77 -22.79 9.50
CA GLY A 463 -33.06 -22.79 8.83
C GLY A 463 -33.60 -21.39 8.50
N TRP A 464 -32.94 -20.30 8.93
CA TRP A 464 -33.39 -18.96 8.57
C TRP A 464 -32.34 -17.87 8.35
N GLY A 465 -31.09 -18.11 8.75
CA GLY A 465 -30.01 -17.13 8.63
C GLY A 465 -29.34 -17.05 7.25
N CYS A 466 -29.70 -17.88 6.26
CA CYS A 466 -28.87 -18.09 5.07
C CYS A 466 -28.58 -16.79 4.31
N ALA A 467 -29.60 -15.95 4.14
CA ALA A 467 -29.46 -14.64 3.50
C ALA A 467 -28.69 -13.64 4.37
N TYR A 468 -28.82 -13.69 5.70
CA TYR A 468 -28.04 -12.87 6.63
C TYR A 468 -26.54 -13.20 6.52
N ARG A 469 -26.18 -14.49 6.50
CA ARG A 469 -24.79 -14.94 6.36
C ARG A 469 -24.19 -14.60 4.99
N SER A 470 -24.99 -14.70 3.92
CA SER A 470 -24.58 -14.21 2.60
C SER A 470 -24.33 -12.70 2.60
N LEU A 471 -25.20 -11.92 3.25
CA LEU A 471 -25.02 -10.47 3.42
C LEU A 471 -23.75 -10.14 4.22
N GLN A 472 -23.50 -10.85 5.32
CA GLN A 472 -22.28 -10.69 6.11
C GLN A 472 -21.02 -10.96 5.28
N THR A 473 -21.04 -12.01 4.44
CA THR A 473 -19.96 -12.31 3.48
C THR A 473 -19.75 -11.14 2.51
N ILE A 474 -20.82 -10.57 1.94
CA ILE A 474 -20.75 -9.40 1.05
C ILE A 474 -20.17 -8.17 1.77
N ILE A 475 -20.65 -7.85 2.98
CA ILE A 475 -20.17 -6.70 3.76
C ILE A 475 -18.70 -6.90 4.14
N SER A 476 -18.28 -8.13 4.46
CA SER A 476 -16.88 -8.45 4.75
C SER A 476 -15.97 -8.14 3.56
N TRP A 477 -16.45 -8.39 2.34
CA TRP A 477 -15.71 -8.06 1.12
C TRP A 477 -15.51 -6.55 1.00
N PHE A 478 -16.56 -5.74 1.17
CA PHE A 478 -16.44 -4.26 1.13
C PHE A 478 -15.50 -3.72 2.20
N ARG A 479 -15.51 -4.33 3.40
CA ARG A 479 -14.60 -3.98 4.49
C ARG A 479 -13.15 -4.33 4.14
N LEU A 480 -12.90 -5.56 3.67
CA LEU A 480 -11.55 -6.03 3.31
C LEU A 480 -10.98 -5.33 2.08
N GLN A 481 -11.84 -4.82 1.18
CA GLN A 481 -11.43 -4.00 0.04
C GLN A 481 -11.37 -2.50 0.37
N ASN A 482 -11.51 -2.13 1.66
CA ASN A 482 -11.41 -0.76 2.17
C ASN A 482 -12.41 0.25 1.57
N TYR A 483 -13.55 -0.22 1.07
CA TYR A 483 -14.68 0.66 0.73
C TYR A 483 -15.38 1.19 1.98
N SER A 484 -15.32 0.42 3.08
CA SER A 484 -15.92 0.79 4.35
C SER A 484 -15.07 0.34 5.54
N SER A 485 -15.11 1.10 6.62
CA SER A 485 -14.56 0.73 7.93
C SER A 485 -15.61 0.11 8.86
N ILE A 486 -16.85 -0.02 8.40
CA ILE A 486 -17.95 -0.58 9.19
C ILE A 486 -17.70 -2.07 9.44
N GLU A 487 -17.86 -2.47 10.70
CA GLU A 487 -17.79 -3.88 11.10
C GLU A 487 -18.95 -4.69 10.50
N VAL A 488 -18.74 -5.99 10.32
CA VAL A 488 -19.79 -6.86 9.77
C VAL A 488 -20.94 -6.96 10.79
N PRO A 489 -22.18 -6.55 10.42
CA PRO A 489 -23.29 -6.48 11.37
C PRO A 489 -23.81 -7.86 11.75
N SER A 490 -24.32 -7.96 12.97
CA SER A 490 -25.10 -9.10 13.47
C SER A 490 -26.50 -9.17 12.83
N HIS A 491 -27.20 -10.31 12.93
CA HIS A 491 -28.59 -10.44 12.47
C HIS A 491 -29.49 -9.36 13.05
N ARG A 492 -29.30 -9.03 14.33
CA ARG A 492 -30.11 -8.02 15.02
C ARG A 492 -29.87 -6.63 14.46
N GLU A 493 -28.63 -6.26 14.13
CA GLU A 493 -28.29 -4.97 13.51
C GLU A 493 -28.80 -4.88 12.07
N ILE A 494 -28.79 -6.00 11.34
CA ILE A 494 -29.40 -6.10 10.00
C ILE A 494 -30.93 -5.87 10.11
N GLN A 495 -31.61 -6.54 11.04
CA GLN A 495 -33.04 -6.35 11.29
C GLN A 495 -33.36 -4.92 11.72
N GLN A 496 -32.55 -4.36 12.62
CA GLN A 496 -32.66 -2.97 13.07
C GLN A 496 -32.56 -2.00 11.89
N SER A 497 -31.61 -2.23 10.98
CA SER A 497 -31.44 -1.40 9.76
C SER A 497 -32.70 -1.39 8.89
N LEU A 498 -33.34 -2.55 8.71
CA LEU A 498 -34.60 -2.68 7.96
C LEU A 498 -35.79 -1.98 8.63
N VAL A 499 -35.84 -2.00 9.96
CA VAL A 499 -36.87 -1.25 10.71
C VAL A 499 -36.61 0.26 10.62
N GLU A 500 -35.37 0.70 10.74
CA GLU A 500 -35.01 2.13 10.71
C GLU A 500 -35.30 2.81 9.37
N ILE A 501 -35.21 2.09 8.26
CA ILE A 501 -35.59 2.60 6.94
C ILE A 501 -37.10 2.50 6.66
N GLY A 502 -37.87 1.89 7.57
CA GLY A 502 -39.31 1.73 7.44
C GLY A 502 -39.77 0.56 6.57
N ASP A 503 -38.89 -0.40 6.24
CA ASP A 503 -39.25 -1.59 5.45
C ASP A 503 -39.98 -2.66 6.29
N LYS A 504 -39.64 -2.77 7.59
CA LYS A 504 -40.22 -3.75 8.52
C LYS A 504 -40.75 -3.10 9.80
N ASP A 505 -41.73 -3.74 10.43
CA ASP A 505 -42.25 -3.32 11.73
C ASP A 505 -41.24 -3.57 12.87
N PRO A 506 -41.31 -2.82 14.00
CA PRO A 506 -40.41 -3.00 15.14
C PRO A 506 -40.34 -4.42 15.73
N SER A 507 -41.41 -5.22 15.58
CA SER A 507 -41.43 -6.63 16.02
C SER A 507 -40.50 -7.54 15.23
N PHE A 508 -39.99 -7.09 14.08
CA PHE A 508 -39.04 -7.82 13.26
C PHE A 508 -37.67 -7.98 13.93
N ILE A 509 -37.29 -7.04 14.81
CA ILE A 509 -36.02 -7.07 15.55
C ILE A 509 -36.06 -8.21 16.57
N GLY A 510 -35.09 -9.12 16.48
CA GLY A 510 -35.01 -10.33 17.28
C GLY A 510 -35.88 -11.49 16.77
N SER A 511 -36.60 -11.30 15.66
CA SER A 511 -37.35 -12.37 15.01
C SER A 511 -36.42 -13.38 14.33
N ARG A 512 -36.99 -14.49 13.85
CA ARG A 512 -36.31 -15.52 13.05
C ARG A 512 -36.80 -15.53 11.60
N GLU A 513 -37.28 -14.39 11.13
CA GLU A 513 -37.84 -14.26 9.79
C GLU A 513 -36.73 -14.18 8.71
N TRP A 514 -37.02 -14.79 7.56
CA TRP A 514 -36.16 -14.74 6.38
C TRP A 514 -36.14 -13.34 5.75
N ILE A 515 -35.02 -13.01 5.11
CA ILE A 515 -34.86 -11.84 4.25
C ILE A 515 -34.43 -12.30 2.84
N GLY A 516 -34.72 -11.49 1.83
CA GLY A 516 -34.37 -11.76 0.44
C GLY A 516 -33.42 -10.74 -0.18
N ALA A 517 -33.18 -10.89 -1.48
CA ALA A 517 -32.31 -10.00 -2.25
C ALA A 517 -32.69 -8.51 -2.11
N ILE A 518 -33.97 -8.18 -2.03
CA ILE A 518 -34.46 -6.81 -1.91
C ILE A 518 -34.09 -6.22 -0.54
N GLU A 519 -34.40 -6.91 0.56
CA GLU A 519 -34.01 -6.46 1.90
C GLU A 519 -32.48 -6.31 2.03
N LEU A 520 -31.70 -7.25 1.46
CA LEU A 520 -30.25 -7.13 1.42
C LEU A 520 -29.80 -5.85 0.69
N SER A 521 -30.45 -5.49 -0.42
CA SER A 521 -30.12 -4.26 -1.16
C SER A 521 -30.34 -3.01 -0.32
N PHE A 522 -31.40 -2.97 0.49
CA PHE A 522 -31.67 -1.84 1.38
C PHE A 522 -30.66 -1.73 2.52
N VAL A 523 -30.24 -2.86 3.09
CA VAL A 523 -29.23 -2.87 4.15
C VAL A 523 -27.86 -2.44 3.60
N LEU A 524 -27.48 -2.89 2.41
CA LEU A 524 -26.24 -2.46 1.74
C LEU A 524 -26.25 -0.96 1.41
N ASP A 525 -27.37 -0.43 0.95
CA ASP A 525 -27.52 1.01 0.71
C ASP A 525 -27.44 1.81 2.02
N LYS A 526 -28.20 1.40 3.05
CA LYS A 526 -28.25 2.08 4.35
C LYS A 526 -26.90 2.10 5.06
N LEU A 527 -26.19 0.96 5.07
CA LEU A 527 -24.94 0.83 5.82
C LEU A 527 -23.73 1.33 5.01
N LEU A 528 -23.67 1.04 3.71
CA LEU A 528 -22.47 1.26 2.90
C LEU A 528 -22.66 2.29 1.78
N GLY A 529 -23.88 2.76 1.50
CA GLY A 529 -24.19 3.56 0.32
C GLY A 529 -24.00 2.80 -0.99
N VAL A 530 -24.12 1.47 -0.95
CA VAL A 530 -23.85 0.59 -2.10
C VAL A 530 -25.14 0.32 -2.87
N THR A 531 -25.15 0.72 -4.14
CA THR A 531 -26.23 0.36 -5.07
C THR A 531 -26.11 -1.09 -5.50
N CYS A 532 -27.24 -1.77 -5.70
CA CYS A 532 -27.26 -3.16 -6.17
C CYS A 532 -28.10 -3.31 -7.44
N LYS A 533 -27.68 -4.21 -8.32
CA LYS A 533 -28.48 -4.69 -9.45
C LYS A 533 -29.15 -6.01 -9.05
N VAL A 534 -30.42 -6.19 -9.40
CA VAL A 534 -31.14 -7.45 -9.14
C VAL A 534 -31.50 -8.12 -10.47
N ILE A 535 -31.04 -9.36 -10.67
CA ILE A 535 -31.44 -10.20 -11.80
C ILE A 535 -32.49 -11.19 -11.29
N ASN A 536 -33.66 -11.16 -11.91
CA ASN A 536 -34.76 -12.08 -11.59
C ASN A 536 -34.84 -13.16 -12.66
N VAL A 537 -34.88 -14.42 -12.23
CA VAL A 537 -35.16 -15.57 -13.10
C VAL A 537 -36.37 -16.34 -12.58
N ARG A 538 -37.22 -16.81 -13.49
CA ARG A 538 -38.50 -17.44 -13.12
C ARG A 538 -38.36 -18.94 -12.81
N SER A 539 -37.28 -19.54 -13.29
CA SER A 539 -36.93 -20.94 -13.12
C SER A 539 -35.42 -21.08 -12.93
N GLY A 540 -34.97 -22.06 -12.15
CA GLY A 540 -33.55 -22.45 -12.07
C GLY A 540 -32.95 -22.87 -13.41
N SER A 541 -33.77 -23.25 -14.40
CA SER A 541 -33.31 -23.57 -15.76
C SER A 541 -32.86 -22.36 -16.57
N GLU A 542 -33.23 -21.14 -16.17
CA GLU A 542 -32.85 -19.90 -16.84
C GLU A 542 -31.49 -19.37 -16.35
N LEU A 543 -30.91 -19.93 -15.27
CA LEU A 543 -29.64 -19.47 -14.71
C LEU A 543 -28.45 -19.60 -15.68
N PRO A 544 -28.29 -20.69 -16.45
CA PRO A 544 -27.26 -20.78 -17.48
C PRO A 544 -27.30 -19.63 -18.49
N GLU A 545 -28.49 -19.12 -18.82
CA GLU A 545 -28.67 -18.00 -19.76
C GLU A 545 -28.12 -16.67 -19.18
N LYS A 546 -27.93 -16.60 -17.86
CA LYS A 546 -27.37 -15.44 -17.15
C LYS A 546 -25.86 -15.55 -16.92
N CYS A 547 -25.21 -16.66 -17.29
CA CYS A 547 -23.77 -16.83 -17.08
C CYS A 547 -22.92 -15.74 -17.72
N ARG A 548 -23.26 -15.31 -18.94
CA ARG A 548 -22.54 -14.21 -19.60
C ARG A 548 -22.65 -12.89 -18.84
N GLU A 549 -23.83 -12.58 -18.32
CA GLU A 549 -24.08 -11.37 -17.53
C GLU A 549 -23.37 -11.43 -16.17
N LEU A 550 -23.30 -12.61 -15.55
CA LEU A 550 -22.54 -12.86 -14.33
C LEU A 550 -21.03 -12.78 -14.55
N ALA A 551 -20.52 -13.33 -15.66
CA ALA A 551 -19.11 -13.20 -16.02
C ALA A 551 -18.71 -11.73 -16.13
N LEU A 552 -19.52 -10.94 -16.85
CA LEU A 552 -19.32 -9.49 -16.98
C LEU A 552 -19.38 -8.76 -15.62
N HIS A 553 -20.24 -9.21 -14.70
CA HIS A 553 -20.27 -8.67 -13.33
C HIS A 553 -18.97 -8.98 -12.58
N PHE A 554 -18.46 -10.21 -12.63
CA PHE A 554 -17.22 -10.58 -11.95
C PHE A 554 -15.98 -9.90 -12.56
N GLU A 555 -16.00 -9.63 -13.87
CA GLU A 555 -14.93 -8.89 -14.56
C GLU A 555 -14.92 -7.41 -14.18
N ASN A 556 -16.09 -6.74 -14.19
CA ASN A 556 -16.17 -5.29 -13.97
C ASN A 556 -16.32 -4.90 -12.50
N GLN A 557 -17.15 -5.64 -11.76
CA GLN A 557 -17.49 -5.36 -10.36
C GLN A 557 -16.78 -6.31 -9.40
N GLY A 558 -16.61 -7.58 -9.77
CA GLY A 558 -15.88 -8.56 -8.96
C GLY A 558 -16.37 -8.70 -7.51
N THR A 559 -17.61 -8.34 -7.20
CA THR A 559 -18.21 -8.46 -5.85
C THR A 559 -18.90 -9.82 -5.71
N PRO A 560 -18.97 -10.41 -4.49
CA PRO A 560 -19.77 -11.60 -4.25
C PRO A 560 -21.25 -11.33 -4.55
N VAL A 561 -21.94 -12.32 -5.12
CA VAL A 561 -23.35 -12.22 -5.53
C VAL A 561 -24.20 -13.11 -4.63
N MET A 562 -25.26 -12.56 -4.01
CA MET A 562 -26.22 -13.40 -3.29
C MET A 562 -27.24 -13.95 -4.28
N ILE A 563 -27.57 -15.24 -4.19
CA ILE A 563 -28.67 -15.87 -4.93
C ILE A 563 -29.69 -16.44 -3.94
N GLY A 564 -30.92 -15.95 -4.00
CA GLY A 564 -32.03 -16.41 -3.17
C GLY A 564 -33.12 -17.07 -4.00
N GLY A 565 -33.54 -18.28 -3.62
CA GLY A 565 -34.65 -19.01 -4.25
C GLY A 565 -35.56 -19.65 -3.20
N GLY A 566 -36.77 -19.10 -3.05
CA GLY A 566 -37.68 -19.51 -1.97
C GLY A 566 -37.10 -19.19 -0.58
N VAL A 567 -36.79 -20.23 0.20
CA VAL A 567 -36.28 -20.13 1.59
C VAL A 567 -34.78 -20.42 1.70
N LEU A 568 -34.10 -20.63 0.57
CA LEU A 568 -32.67 -20.91 0.52
C LEU A 568 -31.91 -19.77 -0.14
N ALA A 569 -30.74 -19.46 0.40
CA ALA A 569 -29.81 -18.50 -0.18
C ALA A 569 -28.40 -19.06 -0.23
N TYR A 570 -27.66 -18.71 -1.27
CA TYR A 570 -26.25 -19.02 -1.44
C TYR A 570 -25.47 -17.77 -1.84
N THR A 571 -24.14 -17.85 -1.75
CA THR A 571 -23.25 -16.81 -2.28
C THR A 571 -22.50 -17.36 -3.49
N LEU A 572 -22.62 -16.68 -4.63
CA LEU A 572 -21.86 -16.94 -5.83
C LEU A 572 -20.55 -16.15 -5.79
N LEU A 573 -19.43 -16.84 -6.04
CA LEU A 573 -18.08 -16.27 -6.05
C LEU A 573 -17.46 -16.23 -7.44
N GLY A 574 -18.15 -16.78 -8.44
CA GLY A 574 -17.65 -16.82 -9.80
C GLY A 574 -18.46 -17.72 -10.72
N VAL A 575 -18.17 -17.63 -11.99
CA VAL A 575 -18.71 -18.50 -13.05
C VAL A 575 -17.58 -18.99 -13.93
N ASP A 576 -17.76 -20.18 -14.50
CA ASP A 576 -16.94 -20.71 -15.59
C ASP A 576 -17.88 -20.93 -16.77
N TYR A 577 -17.64 -20.24 -17.88
CA TYR A 577 -18.56 -20.18 -19.00
C TYR A 577 -17.84 -20.38 -20.33
N ASN A 578 -18.32 -21.33 -21.13
CA ASN A 578 -17.90 -21.50 -22.51
C ASN A 578 -18.92 -20.85 -23.45
N GLU A 579 -18.56 -19.75 -24.10
CA GLU A 579 -19.44 -19.01 -25.01
C GLU A 579 -19.86 -19.84 -26.25
N ALA A 580 -19.02 -20.78 -26.70
CA ALA A 580 -19.28 -21.58 -27.89
C ALA A 580 -20.23 -22.75 -27.64
N SER A 581 -20.09 -23.43 -26.49
CA SER A 581 -20.92 -24.59 -26.14
C SER A 581 -22.12 -24.25 -25.25
N GLY A 582 -22.07 -23.12 -24.55
CA GLY A 582 -23.04 -22.77 -23.50
C GLY A 582 -22.86 -23.56 -22.20
N ASP A 583 -21.86 -24.46 -22.10
CA ASP A 583 -21.58 -25.17 -20.85
C ASP A 583 -21.11 -24.18 -19.77
N CYS A 584 -21.58 -24.40 -18.55
CA CYS A 584 -21.31 -23.50 -17.45
C CYS A 584 -21.28 -24.17 -16.08
N ALA A 585 -20.52 -23.56 -15.18
CA ALA A 585 -20.49 -23.88 -13.77
C ALA A 585 -20.53 -22.62 -12.92
N PHE A 586 -21.06 -22.77 -11.71
CA PHE A 586 -21.22 -21.71 -10.72
C PHE A 586 -20.39 -22.05 -9.50
N LEU A 587 -19.54 -21.14 -9.06
CA LEU A 587 -18.76 -21.31 -7.85
C LEU A 587 -19.60 -20.87 -6.65
N ILE A 588 -20.08 -21.83 -5.88
CA ILE A 588 -21.01 -21.61 -4.77
C ILE A 588 -20.26 -21.67 -3.43
N LEU A 589 -20.56 -20.70 -2.57
CA LEU A 589 -20.25 -20.69 -1.15
C LEU A 589 -21.55 -20.81 -0.36
N ASP A 590 -21.69 -21.90 0.37
CA ASP A 590 -22.95 -22.34 0.96
C ASP A 590 -23.07 -21.92 2.44
N PRO A 591 -23.88 -20.90 2.78
CA PRO A 591 -23.98 -20.39 4.15
C PRO A 591 -24.61 -21.39 5.14
N HIS A 592 -25.14 -22.53 4.68
CA HIS A 592 -25.79 -23.52 5.53
C HIS A 592 -24.79 -24.44 6.27
N TYR A 593 -23.48 -24.28 6.05
CA TYR A 593 -22.48 -25.06 6.78
C TYR A 593 -22.59 -24.82 8.28
N THR A 594 -22.65 -25.90 9.06
CA THR A 594 -22.78 -25.87 10.54
C THR A 594 -21.55 -26.42 11.25
N GLY A 595 -20.51 -26.78 10.51
CA GLY A 595 -19.32 -27.40 11.06
C GLY A 595 -18.31 -26.40 11.61
N THR A 596 -17.16 -26.91 12.02
CA THR A 596 -16.00 -26.09 12.44
C THR A 596 -15.33 -25.43 11.26
N ASP A 597 -14.65 -24.29 11.46
CA ASP A 597 -13.85 -23.53 10.49
C ASP A 597 -12.61 -24.27 9.92
N ASP A 598 -12.80 -25.49 9.42
CA ASP A 598 -11.78 -26.36 8.84
C ASP A 598 -11.89 -26.33 7.31
N LEU A 599 -10.94 -25.65 6.65
CA LEU A 599 -10.90 -25.48 5.19
C LEU A 599 -10.99 -26.81 4.44
N LYS A 600 -10.34 -27.88 4.92
CA LYS A 600 -10.37 -29.19 4.25
C LYS A 600 -11.76 -29.79 4.31
N LYS A 601 -12.46 -29.67 5.44
CA LYS A 601 -13.84 -30.16 5.59
C LYS A 601 -14.81 -29.34 4.74
N ILE A 602 -14.63 -28.02 4.67
CA ILE A 602 -15.48 -27.12 3.88
C ILE A 602 -15.35 -27.47 2.38
N ILE A 603 -14.12 -27.58 1.87
CA ILE A 603 -13.85 -27.90 0.46
C ILE A 603 -14.25 -29.34 0.12
N ASN A 604 -13.81 -30.33 0.89
CA ASN A 604 -14.13 -31.74 0.61
C ASN A 604 -15.62 -32.05 0.80
N GLY A 605 -16.31 -31.32 1.68
CA GLY A 605 -17.76 -31.39 1.85
C GLY A 605 -18.54 -30.69 0.73
N GLY A 606 -17.87 -29.96 -0.17
CA GLY A 606 -18.49 -29.25 -1.28
C GLY A 606 -19.33 -28.04 -0.87
N TRP A 607 -19.06 -27.48 0.32
CA TRP A 607 -19.69 -26.26 0.86
C TRP A 607 -19.13 -24.99 0.21
N CYS A 608 -17.88 -25.04 -0.26
CA CYS A 608 -17.37 -24.15 -1.28
C CYS A 608 -16.94 -24.99 -2.48
N GLY A 609 -17.48 -24.73 -3.67
CA GLY A 609 -17.13 -25.53 -4.85
C GLY A 609 -17.93 -25.21 -6.11
N TRP A 610 -17.40 -25.66 -7.24
CA TRP A 610 -18.07 -25.57 -8.53
C TRP A 610 -19.28 -26.50 -8.61
N LYS A 611 -20.41 -25.94 -9.04
CA LYS A 611 -21.65 -26.66 -9.31
C LYS A 611 -22.05 -26.42 -10.76
N LYS A 612 -22.11 -27.48 -11.56
CA LYS A 612 -22.69 -27.40 -12.90
C LYS A 612 -24.19 -27.18 -12.81
N ALA A 613 -24.76 -26.47 -13.76
CA ALA A 613 -26.21 -26.29 -13.86
C ALA A 613 -26.92 -27.66 -13.92
N VAL A 614 -26.37 -28.55 -14.74
CA VAL A 614 -26.74 -29.96 -14.87
C VAL A 614 -25.51 -30.79 -14.52
N ASP A 615 -25.60 -31.64 -13.49
CA ASP A 615 -24.50 -32.53 -13.14
C ASP A 615 -24.31 -33.66 -14.17
N ASN A 616 -23.19 -34.38 -14.09
CA ASN A 616 -22.88 -35.50 -15.00
C ASN A 616 -23.91 -36.67 -14.93
N LYS A 617 -24.86 -36.61 -13.99
CA LYS A 617 -25.96 -37.58 -13.81
C LYS A 617 -27.30 -37.00 -14.27
N GLY A 618 -27.31 -35.84 -14.93
CA GLY A 618 -28.51 -35.18 -15.45
C GLY A 618 -29.36 -34.48 -14.38
N ARG A 619 -28.84 -34.28 -13.16
CA ARG A 619 -29.57 -33.60 -12.08
C ARG A 619 -29.29 -32.10 -12.11
N ASN A 620 -30.34 -31.31 -12.05
CA ASN A 620 -30.22 -29.87 -11.97
C ASN A 620 -29.82 -29.45 -10.55
N PHE A 621 -28.77 -28.63 -10.42
CA PHE A 621 -28.40 -28.04 -9.13
C PHE A 621 -29.44 -27.01 -8.67
N PHE A 622 -29.90 -26.18 -9.60
CA PHE A 622 -30.99 -25.23 -9.37
C PHE A 622 -32.33 -25.86 -9.70
N LEU A 623 -33.34 -25.61 -8.87
CA LEU A 623 -34.67 -26.21 -9.00
C LEU A 623 -35.45 -25.50 -10.12
N HIS A 624 -35.98 -26.27 -11.06
CA HIS A 624 -36.72 -25.76 -12.22
C HIS A 624 -38.09 -25.14 -11.85
N ASP A 625 -38.65 -25.51 -10.71
CA ASP A 625 -39.97 -25.04 -10.23
C ASP A 625 -39.86 -23.85 -9.27
N LYS A 626 -38.67 -23.26 -9.13
CA LYS A 626 -38.39 -22.14 -8.22
C LYS A 626 -37.87 -20.93 -8.99
N PHE A 627 -38.34 -19.76 -8.60
CA PHE A 627 -37.75 -18.50 -9.01
C PHE A 627 -36.47 -18.23 -8.21
N TYR A 628 -35.54 -17.48 -8.80
CA TYR A 628 -34.35 -17.00 -8.11
C TYR A 628 -34.14 -15.51 -8.36
N ASN A 629 -33.73 -14.81 -7.30
CA ASN A 629 -33.30 -13.41 -7.35
C ASN A 629 -31.82 -13.35 -7.02
N LEU A 630 -31.04 -12.77 -7.94
CA LEU A 630 -29.60 -12.59 -7.78
C LEU A 630 -29.34 -11.13 -7.47
N LEU A 631 -28.78 -10.87 -6.29
CA LEU A 631 -28.34 -9.55 -5.88
C LEU A 631 -26.87 -9.37 -6.26
N LEU A 632 -26.60 -8.41 -7.13
CA LEU A 632 -25.28 -8.05 -7.64
C LEU A 632 -24.87 -6.68 -7.07
N PRO A 633 -24.14 -6.63 -5.94
CA PRO A 633 -23.66 -5.36 -5.37
C PRO A 633 -22.70 -4.66 -6.34
N GLN A 634 -22.90 -3.37 -6.58
CA GLN A 634 -22.01 -2.59 -7.45
C GLN A 634 -20.90 -1.95 -6.62
N ARG A 635 -19.69 -1.88 -7.17
CA ARG A 635 -18.61 -1.10 -6.55
C ARG A 635 -18.97 0.39 -6.59
N PRO A 636 -18.88 1.09 -5.46
CA PRO A 636 -18.89 2.54 -5.47
C PRO A 636 -17.70 3.06 -6.28
N ASN A 637 -17.93 4.05 -7.14
CA ASN A 637 -16.83 4.79 -7.75
C ASN A 637 -16.19 5.66 -6.67
N MET A 638 -15.12 5.13 -6.06
CA MET A 638 -14.45 5.75 -4.94
C MET A 638 -12.94 5.71 -5.13
N VAL A 639 -12.30 6.85 -4.88
CA VAL A 639 -10.85 7.03 -4.87
C VAL A 639 -10.42 7.55 -3.52
#